data_AF-A0A9W9QLC1-F1
#
_entry.id   AF-A0A9W9QLC1-F1
#
_cell.length_a   1.000
_cell.length_b   1.000
_cell.length_c   1.000
_cell.angle_alpha   90.00
_cell.angle_beta   90.00
_cell.angle_gamma   90.00
#
_symmetry.space_group_name_H-M   'P 1'
#
loop_
_entity.id
_entity.type
_entity.pdbx_description
1 polymer ?
#
loop_
_entity_poly.entity_id
_entity_poly.type
_entity_poly.pdbx_seq_one_letter_code
_entity_poly.pdbx_strand_id
1 'polypeptide(L)'
;MEALINDHQSQDLDILLIQEPSITTYRTHVNHSAWRLYRPTTQTDAGRFRSLIYVNRRISTSSHRQIPCNHPDVVAIKIWTTDSQTLFFSVYIPPVPLFTVDDASAMPVLTAIANTITAAVQNEQRSTSIIITGDFNRHHPMWGGNHIPPRFIEDASDLITFFQTYNLSSCLPRGTATYWALNNPGQNSTIDQTVTDNPGLLVKCHLYHENYGSDHRATYSEWSLQPQSKPSTKARKAYERADWARIGEEVVRPMNPWKQIKTRPTLDRVVENLTAATAHAVDRFTPDTRPTPYSKRWFTPDLKTQQVEVNQLRRRWQANCAELGREHADTTTAFEAMQQKRRAWTRTIEKAKSSHWKQFLDEAGEGKLWKAATYMKPRETWGCVPALRVGAEECTQNEDKARAFMDAFFPAMNTPEISPPTATETELQWHPITELEIERSLKTAKGNTAPGDDNLPKLVWKKLWKHVKDLIVSIFTACVELGHHPRQWKSAKIIVLRKPGKPDYSLPGAHRPISLLNTLGKLLEAVMARRLSYLAEKHGLLLNSQFGGRPGRTTEQALLVLSSANDKAWYKHKVVTLIAFDLKGAFNGVNRTSLDASLQARRIPIVARKRIASFMNDRHASIGFDDFRTETEPLGHAGLAQGSPLSPILFAFFNADLVDQSVNSNGGASAFIDDYFRWRVGRLAEENIAKIQFEDIPRIEEWARRIRGSFSTAAPWPNTLCMEPRQPRLWSIIKGIFYHYPTYATILFPRCHRRVPLWLLLLNGKRSPSTPHGYGYGDDRQAHLASMEFDPQARYGAPVPMMNLPIRRLSYPPAGQPMQPPGPPASRCPEAGPWSNEPPGNPRLLEPPSAQAIAAQDKELPQLPTNLDASEQYNILHKVNDRLSQYAYDFVAKYQFRVPIEQDKRPVKVPSDRQWTEWVHLLKRLATTRRIPAHLLYNRQIKQLITVLENSLEMRHAAKHQSRPVKDDRNVIQLISAGIQVDKILKDSSAMQFLDCLYVDTEKLILERRGRRGDQREPHDSGRVVSEDKLASLGVLYVHCSNIEAVDSIAADRGYRNRDQVCVSPATMGDTYEDKVGSFFTEHLHEDEEIRYILDGEGYFDVRGQEDEWIRIALVKDDMIILPAGIYHRFTTNERNVCVFNCAAR
;
A
#
# COMPACT_ATOMS: atom_id res chain seq x y z
N MET A 1 -5.80 23.54 1.39
CA MET A 1 -5.20 22.87 0.21
C MET A 1 -6.19 22.11 -0.67
N GLU A 2 -6.97 21.13 -0.17
CA GLU A 2 -7.84 20.33 -1.07
C GLU A 2 -8.81 21.18 -1.89
N ALA A 3 -9.46 22.19 -1.31
CA ALA A 3 -10.37 23.07 -2.06
C ALA A 3 -9.66 23.75 -3.26
N LEU A 4 -8.50 24.38 -3.03
CA LEU A 4 -7.70 25.04 -4.06
C LEU A 4 -7.39 24.11 -5.26
N ILE A 5 -6.88 22.91 -5.02
CA ILE A 5 -6.43 22.02 -6.10
C ILE A 5 -7.58 21.42 -6.95
N ASN A 6 -8.80 21.38 -6.41
CA ASN A 6 -9.99 20.85 -7.11
C ASN A 6 -10.92 21.96 -7.65
N ASP A 7 -10.63 23.25 -7.41
CA ASP A 7 -11.41 24.33 -8.03
C ASP A 7 -11.19 24.35 -9.55
N HIS A 8 -12.16 24.85 -10.33
CA HIS A 8 -11.95 25.05 -11.77
C HIS A 8 -11.03 26.25 -12.00
N GLN A 9 -11.24 27.34 -11.26
CA GLN A 9 -10.54 28.60 -11.47
C GLN A 9 -9.02 28.51 -11.16
N SER A 10 -8.60 27.49 -10.41
CA SER A 10 -7.18 27.19 -10.23
C SER A 10 -6.60 26.35 -11.37
N GLN A 11 -7.38 25.51 -12.04
CA GLN A 11 -6.96 24.74 -13.23
C GLN A 11 -6.76 25.63 -14.46
N ASP A 12 -7.30 26.86 -14.42
CA ASP A 12 -7.03 27.93 -15.37
C ASP A 12 -5.66 28.60 -15.13
N LEU A 13 -4.94 28.28 -14.03
CA LEU A 13 -3.59 28.74 -13.72
C LEU A 13 -2.50 27.76 -14.19
N ASP A 14 -1.32 28.27 -14.54
CA ASP A 14 -0.18 27.46 -15.02
C ASP A 14 0.67 26.84 -13.90
N ILE A 15 0.85 27.56 -12.79
CA ILE A 15 1.70 27.17 -11.66
C ILE A 15 1.00 27.56 -10.36
N LEU A 16 1.07 26.68 -9.35
CA LEU A 16 0.79 27.01 -7.96
C LEU A 16 2.06 26.79 -7.13
N LEU A 17 2.51 27.82 -6.42
CA LEU A 17 3.58 27.76 -5.44
C LEU A 17 2.91 27.72 -4.06
N ILE A 18 3.30 26.77 -3.20
CA ILE A 18 2.55 26.45 -1.97
C ILE A 18 3.50 26.26 -0.79
N GLN A 19 3.41 27.19 0.14
CA GLN A 19 4.09 27.19 1.43
C GLN A 19 3.27 26.43 2.48
N GLU A 20 3.95 25.98 3.56
CA GLU A 20 3.33 25.33 4.73
C GLU A 20 2.31 24.21 4.42
N PRO A 21 2.47 23.40 3.35
CA PRO A 21 1.39 22.59 2.76
C PRO A 21 0.75 21.61 3.76
N SER A 22 -0.59 21.63 3.81
CA SER A 22 -1.35 20.71 4.66
C SER A 22 -1.07 19.24 4.29
N ILE A 23 -0.64 18.47 5.29
CA ILE A 23 -0.35 17.04 5.14
C ILE A 23 -1.64 16.23 5.33
N THR A 24 -1.88 15.24 4.47
CA THR A 24 -2.98 14.27 4.61
C THR A 24 -2.69 13.26 5.73
N THR A 25 -3.73 12.59 6.24
CA THR A 25 -3.66 11.56 7.30
C THR A 25 -2.59 10.47 7.05
N TYR A 26 -2.28 10.18 5.78
CA TYR A 26 -1.27 9.19 5.37
C TYR A 26 0.17 9.75 5.25
N ARG A 27 0.44 10.95 5.77
CA ARG A 27 1.71 11.70 5.60
C ARG A 27 2.08 11.96 4.13
N THR A 28 1.09 12.33 3.31
CA THR A 28 1.29 12.70 1.88
C THR A 28 0.63 14.03 1.51
N HIS A 29 0.99 14.61 0.37
CA HIS A 29 0.39 15.85 -0.14
C HIS A 29 -0.79 15.58 -1.09
N VAL A 30 -1.62 16.60 -1.33
CA VAL A 30 -2.79 16.52 -2.18
C VAL A 30 -2.36 16.28 -3.63
N ASN A 31 -2.96 15.26 -4.27
CA ASN A 31 -2.64 14.83 -5.62
C ASN A 31 -3.88 14.92 -6.52
N HIS A 32 -3.74 15.53 -7.71
CA HIS A 32 -4.82 15.74 -8.65
C HIS A 32 -4.37 15.55 -10.12
N SER A 33 -5.33 15.30 -11.01
CA SER A 33 -5.05 14.86 -12.39
C SER A 33 -4.52 15.96 -13.29
N ALA A 34 -4.88 17.22 -13.06
CA ALA A 34 -4.43 18.37 -13.84
C ALA A 34 -2.98 18.82 -13.55
N TRP A 35 -2.37 18.35 -12.46
CA TRP A 35 -1.10 18.89 -11.94
C TRP A 35 0.06 17.88 -11.95
N ARG A 36 1.29 18.37 -12.09
CA ARG A 36 2.55 17.69 -11.76
C ARG A 36 3.09 18.30 -10.46
N LEU A 37 3.51 17.49 -9.49
CA LEU A 37 3.99 17.96 -8.19
C LEU A 37 5.51 17.86 -8.10
N TYR A 38 6.17 18.98 -7.81
CA TYR A 38 7.58 19.09 -7.47
C TYR A 38 7.75 19.41 -5.97
N ARG A 39 8.77 18.80 -5.37
CA ARG A 39 9.05 18.84 -3.92
C ARG A 39 10.53 19.16 -3.70
N PRO A 40 10.97 19.61 -2.51
CA PRO A 40 12.37 19.88 -2.23
C PRO A 40 13.26 18.69 -2.61
N THR A 41 14.40 18.94 -3.26
CA THR A 41 15.32 17.87 -3.67
C THR A 41 16.11 17.29 -2.50
N THR A 42 16.33 18.08 -1.45
CA THR A 42 16.95 17.62 -0.21
C THR A 42 15.89 17.00 0.70
N GLN A 43 16.12 15.74 1.11
CA GLN A 43 15.30 15.09 2.13
C GLN A 43 15.87 15.37 3.53
N THR A 44 14.99 15.65 4.48
CA THR A 44 15.31 15.74 5.91
C THR A 44 14.53 14.67 6.68
N ASP A 45 14.98 14.32 7.89
CA ASP A 45 14.24 13.40 8.78
C ASP A 45 12.87 13.97 9.23
N ALA A 46 12.67 15.29 9.07
CA ALA A 46 11.41 15.96 9.29
C ALA A 46 10.40 15.63 8.17
N GLY A 47 9.38 14.82 8.48
CA GLY A 47 8.34 14.37 7.54
C GLY A 47 7.34 15.43 7.04
N ARG A 48 7.75 16.69 6.90
CA ARG A 48 6.96 17.82 6.35
C ARG A 48 7.86 18.71 5.48
N PHE A 49 7.64 18.71 4.17
CA PHE A 49 8.17 19.77 3.29
C PHE A 49 7.40 21.08 3.56
N ARG A 50 8.11 22.22 3.67
CA ARG A 50 7.48 23.54 3.90
C ARG A 50 7.23 24.35 2.62
N SER A 51 7.69 23.87 1.46
CA SER A 51 7.45 24.47 0.14
C SER A 51 7.19 23.39 -0.92
N LEU A 52 6.32 23.67 -1.89
CA LEU A 52 5.95 22.80 -3.02
C LEU A 52 5.63 23.63 -4.26
N ILE A 53 5.85 23.05 -5.45
CA ILE A 53 5.35 23.61 -6.73
C ILE A 53 4.44 22.60 -7.43
N TYR A 54 3.26 23.04 -7.85
CA TYR A 54 2.38 22.31 -8.76
C TYR A 54 2.41 22.98 -10.14
N VAL A 55 2.84 22.27 -11.18
CA VAL A 55 2.82 22.76 -12.58
C VAL A 55 1.66 22.11 -13.33
N ASN A 56 0.89 22.91 -14.08
CA ASN A 56 -0.27 22.44 -14.84
C ASN A 56 0.19 21.52 -16.00
N ARG A 57 -0.54 20.43 -16.24
CA ARG A 57 -0.27 19.47 -17.32
C ARG A 57 -0.53 20.02 -18.73
N ARG A 58 -1.04 21.24 -18.85
CA ARG A 58 -1.07 22.00 -20.11
C ARG A 58 0.30 22.52 -20.55
N ILE A 59 1.26 22.68 -19.64
CA ILE A 59 2.66 22.99 -19.99
C ILE A 59 3.39 21.69 -20.35
N SER A 60 4.13 21.68 -21.46
CA SER A 60 4.91 20.53 -21.96
C SER A 60 6.14 20.23 -21.11
N THR A 61 6.48 18.96 -20.82
CA THR A 61 7.78 18.64 -20.19
C THR A 61 8.98 18.82 -21.12
N SER A 62 8.77 19.16 -22.39
CA SER A 62 9.83 19.70 -23.27
C SER A 62 10.14 21.18 -23.02
N SER A 63 9.40 21.86 -22.13
CA SER A 63 9.62 23.27 -21.78
C SER A 63 9.67 23.57 -20.27
N HIS A 64 9.70 22.55 -19.39
CA HIS A 64 9.96 22.74 -17.96
C HIS A 64 10.56 21.52 -17.26
N ARG A 65 11.40 21.76 -16.23
CA ARG A 65 11.95 20.73 -15.31
C ARG A 65 12.14 21.30 -13.92
N GLN A 66 12.23 20.39 -12.94
CA GLN A 66 12.81 20.69 -11.64
C GLN A 66 14.31 20.94 -11.74
N ILE A 67 14.81 21.90 -10.96
CA ILE A 67 16.24 22.13 -10.71
C ILE A 67 16.56 21.59 -9.30
N PRO A 68 17.71 20.93 -9.08
CA PRO A 68 18.20 20.65 -7.73
C PRO A 68 18.52 21.96 -6.99
N CYS A 69 17.93 22.13 -5.81
CA CYS A 69 18.25 23.22 -4.88
C CYS A 69 18.47 22.60 -3.50
N ASN A 70 19.61 22.89 -2.87
CA ASN A 70 20.01 22.20 -1.64
C ASN A 70 19.42 22.85 -0.37
N HIS A 71 18.08 22.93 -0.28
CA HIS A 71 17.39 23.40 0.93
C HIS A 71 16.02 22.71 1.07
N PRO A 72 15.61 22.25 2.28
CA PRO A 72 14.32 21.58 2.49
C PRO A 72 13.09 22.49 2.30
N ASP A 73 13.28 23.80 2.27
CA ASP A 73 12.22 24.81 2.20
C ASP A 73 12.18 25.57 0.87
N VAL A 74 13.01 25.16 -0.10
CA VAL A 74 13.04 25.73 -1.46
C VAL A 74 12.69 24.64 -2.47
N VAL A 75 11.81 24.97 -3.41
CA VAL A 75 11.58 24.15 -4.61
C VAL A 75 11.85 25.01 -5.83
N ALA A 76 12.76 24.56 -6.68
CA ALA A 76 13.14 25.26 -7.90
C ALA A 76 12.67 24.49 -9.15
N ILE A 77 12.11 25.21 -10.12
CA ILE A 77 11.91 24.71 -11.48
C ILE A 77 12.49 25.73 -12.48
N LYS A 78 12.89 25.27 -13.67
CA LYS A 78 13.04 26.16 -14.83
C LYS A 78 11.95 25.89 -15.85
N ILE A 79 11.49 26.97 -16.48
CA ILE A 79 10.67 26.97 -17.69
C ILE A 79 11.51 27.61 -18.80
N TRP A 80 11.42 27.13 -20.04
CA TRP A 80 12.24 27.66 -21.13
C TRP A 80 11.52 27.69 -22.48
N THR A 81 12.05 28.53 -23.37
CA THR A 81 11.74 28.64 -24.79
C THR A 81 12.95 28.21 -25.62
N THR A 82 12.96 28.47 -26.93
CA THR A 82 14.16 28.38 -27.78
C THR A 82 15.32 29.19 -27.17
N ASP A 83 15.08 30.46 -26.88
CA ASP A 83 16.12 31.48 -26.69
C ASP A 83 16.25 31.99 -25.23
N SER A 84 15.23 31.76 -24.41
CA SER A 84 15.16 32.24 -23.01
C SER A 84 14.79 31.13 -22.02
N GLN A 85 15.18 31.32 -20.75
CA GLN A 85 14.73 30.52 -19.62
C GLN A 85 14.37 31.38 -18.41
N THR A 86 13.47 30.88 -17.58
CA THR A 86 13.01 31.53 -16.36
C THR A 86 13.11 30.55 -15.19
N LEU A 87 13.88 30.93 -14.17
CA LEU A 87 14.09 30.16 -12.94
C LEU A 87 13.02 30.56 -11.92
N PHE A 88 12.14 29.63 -11.55
CA PHE A 88 11.09 29.83 -10.56
C PHE A 88 11.47 29.18 -9.23
N PHE A 89 11.48 29.97 -8.15
CA PHE A 89 11.76 29.50 -6.80
C PHE A 89 10.52 29.68 -5.90
N SER A 90 9.99 28.57 -5.38
CA SER A 90 9.02 28.55 -4.29
C SER A 90 9.76 28.49 -2.96
N VAL A 91 9.70 29.56 -2.17
CA VAL A 91 10.48 29.73 -0.94
C VAL A 91 9.56 29.70 0.30
N TYR A 92 10.07 29.16 1.41
CA TYR A 92 9.57 29.44 2.75
C TYR A 92 10.75 29.79 3.66
N ILE A 93 10.69 30.93 4.35
CA ILE A 93 11.65 31.31 5.40
C ILE A 93 10.89 31.34 6.75
N PRO A 94 11.40 30.67 7.81
CA PRO A 94 10.75 30.70 9.12
C PRO A 94 10.72 32.11 9.75
N PRO A 95 9.68 32.46 10.53
CA PRO A 95 9.66 33.69 11.31
C PRO A 95 10.75 33.70 12.39
N VAL A 96 11.28 34.89 12.70
CA VAL A 96 12.24 35.10 13.79
C VAL A 96 11.52 34.93 15.13
N PRO A 97 11.95 34.02 16.03
CA PRO A 97 11.34 33.90 17.34
C PRO A 97 11.69 35.11 18.22
N LEU A 98 10.70 35.62 18.96
CA LEU A 98 10.86 36.86 19.74
C LEU A 98 11.98 36.82 20.79
N PHE A 99 12.39 35.62 21.24
CA PHE A 99 13.26 35.39 22.40
C PHE A 99 14.59 34.65 22.10
N THR A 100 14.95 34.40 20.83
CA THR A 100 16.21 33.74 20.45
C THR A 100 16.88 34.49 19.31
N VAL A 101 18.18 34.79 19.44
CA VAL A 101 18.88 35.69 18.51
C VAL A 101 19.52 34.94 17.34
N ASP A 102 20.10 33.76 17.59
CA ASP A 102 21.17 33.24 16.72
C ASP A 102 20.72 32.31 15.58
N ASP A 103 19.50 31.76 15.65
CA ASP A 103 19.07 30.60 14.84
C ASP A 103 18.12 30.96 13.66
N ALA A 104 18.05 32.25 13.29
CA ALA A 104 16.97 32.81 12.46
C ALA A 104 17.40 33.57 11.18
N SER A 105 18.66 33.48 10.75
CA SER A 105 19.12 34.07 9.48
C SER A 105 18.44 33.44 8.25
N ALA A 106 18.19 34.24 7.21
CA ALA A 106 17.73 33.76 5.92
C ALA A 106 18.87 33.24 5.02
N MET A 107 20.13 33.51 5.39
CA MET A 107 21.30 33.23 4.55
C MET A 107 21.45 31.76 4.09
N PRO A 108 21.07 30.70 4.85
CA PRO A 108 21.10 29.32 4.34
C PRO A 108 20.16 29.09 3.14
N VAL A 109 18.95 29.67 3.19
CA VAL A 109 17.99 29.64 2.07
C VAL A 109 18.56 30.39 0.87
N LEU A 110 19.08 31.59 1.09
CA LEU A 110 19.58 32.47 0.04
C LEU A 110 20.86 31.94 -0.62
N THR A 111 21.74 31.29 0.15
CA THR A 111 22.94 30.61 -0.37
C THR A 111 22.56 29.44 -1.28
N ALA A 112 21.55 28.64 -0.91
CA ALA A 112 21.06 27.56 -1.75
C ALA A 112 20.47 28.08 -3.08
N ILE A 113 19.75 29.21 -3.05
CA ILE A 113 19.22 29.87 -4.25
C ILE A 113 20.37 30.43 -5.11
N ALA A 114 21.33 31.18 -4.53
CA ALA A 114 22.51 31.71 -5.21
C ALA A 114 23.31 30.64 -5.96
N ASN A 115 23.60 29.52 -5.29
CA ASN A 115 24.30 28.38 -5.87
C ASN A 115 23.49 27.76 -7.03
N THR A 116 22.15 27.71 -6.90
CA THR A 116 21.25 27.18 -7.94
C THR A 116 21.19 28.10 -9.17
N ILE A 117 21.13 29.43 -8.98
CA ILE A 117 21.22 30.42 -10.06
C ILE A 117 22.56 30.29 -10.79
N THR A 118 23.66 30.28 -10.02
CA THR A 118 25.02 30.18 -10.56
C THR A 118 25.21 28.93 -11.43
N ALA A 119 24.80 27.76 -10.93
CA ALA A 119 24.90 26.50 -11.68
C ALA A 119 24.01 26.46 -12.95
N ALA A 120 22.85 27.14 -12.92
CA ALA A 120 21.92 27.22 -14.06
C ALA A 120 22.40 28.19 -15.16
N VAL A 121 23.14 29.26 -14.80
CA VAL A 121 23.71 30.23 -15.75
C VAL A 121 25.03 29.72 -16.36
N GLN A 122 25.88 29.05 -15.58
CA GLN A 122 27.22 28.62 -16.02
C GLN A 122 27.25 27.65 -17.22
N ASN A 123 26.15 26.98 -17.55
CA ASN A 123 26.11 25.90 -18.55
C ASN A 123 25.06 26.09 -19.65
N GLU A 124 24.47 27.28 -19.80
CA GLU A 124 23.31 27.46 -20.67
C GLU A 124 23.34 28.76 -21.48
N GLN A 125 23.20 28.65 -22.81
CA GLN A 125 23.26 29.76 -23.76
C GLN A 125 21.99 30.64 -23.79
N ARG A 126 20.97 30.31 -22.98
CA ARG A 126 19.69 31.04 -22.96
C ARG A 126 19.77 32.30 -22.11
N SER A 127 19.14 33.37 -22.59
CA SER A 127 18.87 34.53 -21.73
C SER A 127 18.08 34.07 -20.51
N THR A 128 18.58 34.34 -19.31
CA THR A 128 18.04 33.80 -18.06
C THR A 128 17.40 34.92 -17.26
N SER A 129 16.19 34.68 -16.73
CA SER A 129 15.52 35.56 -15.77
C SER A 129 15.06 34.77 -14.54
N ILE A 130 14.83 35.46 -13.43
CA ILE A 130 14.62 34.89 -12.10
C ILE A 130 13.28 35.38 -11.54
N ILE A 131 12.47 34.45 -11.03
CA ILE A 131 11.24 34.74 -10.29
C ILE A 131 11.30 33.99 -8.96
N ILE A 132 11.35 34.73 -7.85
CA ILE A 132 11.29 34.15 -6.50
C ILE A 132 9.93 34.51 -5.89
N THR A 133 9.25 33.53 -5.29
CA THR A 133 7.94 33.73 -4.69
C THR A 133 7.72 32.85 -3.47
N GLY A 134 7.07 33.41 -2.45
CA GLY A 134 6.63 32.66 -1.28
C GLY A 134 6.47 33.51 -0.04
N ASP A 135 6.41 32.84 1.10
CA ASP A 135 6.35 33.45 2.42
C ASP A 135 7.77 33.61 2.99
N PHE A 136 8.14 34.87 3.25
CA PHE A 136 9.47 35.23 3.74
C PHE A 136 9.48 35.46 5.25
N ASN A 137 8.31 35.59 5.91
CA ASN A 137 8.19 35.99 7.32
C ASN A 137 9.15 37.13 7.74
N ARG A 138 9.34 38.16 6.91
CA ARG A 138 10.16 39.35 7.19
C ARG A 138 9.42 40.64 6.81
N HIS A 139 9.64 41.70 7.59
CA HIS A 139 8.92 42.96 7.46
C HIS A 139 9.91 44.09 7.16
N HIS A 140 9.94 44.58 5.92
CA HIS A 140 10.78 45.72 5.56
C HIS A 140 9.95 46.85 4.94
N PRO A 141 10.26 48.14 5.20
CA PRO A 141 9.52 49.26 4.63
C PRO A 141 9.45 49.26 3.09
N MET A 142 10.37 48.60 2.38
CA MET A 142 10.31 48.53 0.90
C MET A 142 9.07 47.80 0.37
N TRP A 143 8.56 46.79 1.08
CA TRP A 143 7.39 46.00 0.66
C TRP A 143 6.17 46.16 1.58
N GLY A 144 6.39 46.36 2.88
CA GLY A 144 5.34 46.71 3.83
C GLY A 144 5.03 48.21 3.90
N GLY A 145 4.34 48.63 4.96
CA GLY A 145 4.06 50.04 5.23
C GLY A 145 5.24 50.80 5.87
N ASN A 146 5.04 52.09 6.15
CA ASN A 146 6.02 52.92 6.88
C ASN A 146 6.11 52.58 8.39
N HIS A 147 5.12 51.88 8.94
CA HIS A 147 4.99 51.62 10.38
C HIS A 147 5.51 50.23 10.77
N ILE A 148 6.82 50.01 10.59
CA ILE A 148 7.51 48.76 10.93
C ILE A 148 8.56 49.05 12.02
N PRO A 149 8.51 48.38 13.19
CA PRO A 149 9.51 48.56 14.25
C PRO A 149 10.94 48.19 13.80
N PRO A 150 11.99 48.93 14.20
CA PRO A 150 13.35 48.76 13.70
C PRO A 150 13.91 47.33 13.74
N ARG A 151 13.66 46.57 14.81
CA ARG A 151 14.09 45.16 14.93
C ARG A 151 13.70 44.31 13.70
N PHE A 152 12.47 44.46 13.20
CA PHE A 152 12.02 43.65 12.05
C PHE A 152 12.64 44.09 10.72
N ILE A 153 13.14 45.33 10.67
CA ILE A 153 13.92 45.86 9.53
C ILE A 153 15.30 45.19 9.51
N GLU A 154 15.94 45.08 10.68
CA GLU A 154 17.23 44.37 10.86
C GLU A 154 17.10 42.89 10.50
N ASP A 155 16.03 42.21 10.94
CA ASP A 155 15.71 40.81 10.60
C ASP A 155 15.63 40.55 9.07
N ALA A 156 15.39 41.61 8.27
CA ALA A 156 15.26 41.54 6.82
C ALA A 156 16.57 41.83 6.04
N SER A 157 17.68 42.17 6.70
CA SER A 157 18.92 42.66 6.07
C SER A 157 19.51 41.67 5.04
N ASP A 158 19.46 40.38 5.33
CA ASP A 158 19.86 39.28 4.42
C ASP A 158 19.12 39.39 3.08
N LEU A 159 17.81 39.65 3.11
CA LEU A 159 16.94 39.74 1.93
C LEU A 159 17.20 41.03 1.15
N ILE A 160 17.43 42.15 1.82
CA ILE A 160 17.73 43.42 1.15
C ILE A 160 19.05 43.31 0.37
N THR A 161 20.09 42.77 1.01
CA THR A 161 21.39 42.53 0.39
C THR A 161 21.28 41.58 -0.80
N PHE A 162 20.52 40.49 -0.66
CA PHE A 162 20.28 39.54 -1.73
C PHE A 162 19.48 40.14 -2.90
N PHE A 163 18.40 40.88 -2.61
CA PHE A 163 17.58 41.53 -3.63
C PHE A 163 18.38 42.56 -4.43
N GLN A 164 19.22 43.37 -3.77
CA GLN A 164 20.15 44.28 -4.44
C GLN A 164 21.17 43.52 -5.32
N THR A 165 21.78 42.46 -4.79
CA THR A 165 22.79 41.65 -5.50
C THR A 165 22.28 41.03 -6.80
N TYR A 166 21.02 40.59 -6.81
CA TYR A 166 20.38 39.95 -7.97
C TYR A 166 19.39 40.87 -8.72
N ASN A 167 19.43 42.19 -8.47
CA ASN A 167 18.53 43.19 -9.07
C ASN A 167 17.03 42.87 -8.94
N LEU A 168 16.64 42.19 -7.85
CA LEU A 168 15.27 41.71 -7.63
C LEU A 168 14.36 42.83 -7.12
N SER A 169 13.31 43.11 -7.88
CA SER A 169 12.28 44.11 -7.58
C SER A 169 10.96 43.44 -7.18
N SER A 170 10.21 44.05 -6.24
CA SER A 170 8.92 43.49 -5.81
C SER A 170 7.81 43.80 -6.81
N CYS A 171 7.05 42.75 -7.14
CA CYS A 171 5.98 42.80 -8.14
C CYS A 171 4.65 43.29 -7.55
N LEU A 172 4.49 43.28 -6.23
CA LEU A 172 3.26 43.71 -5.55
C LEU A 172 3.32 45.19 -5.14
N PRO A 173 2.19 45.92 -5.15
CA PRO A 173 2.12 47.27 -4.59
C PRO A 173 2.55 47.28 -3.12
N ARG A 174 3.42 48.23 -2.77
CA ARG A 174 3.94 48.45 -1.41
C ARG A 174 2.79 48.59 -0.39
N GLY A 175 2.86 47.86 0.71
CA GLY A 175 1.84 47.83 1.77
C GLY A 175 0.66 46.90 1.51
N THR A 176 0.68 46.10 0.44
CA THR A 176 -0.38 45.10 0.16
C THR A 176 -0.46 44.06 1.30
N ALA A 177 -1.57 44.03 2.05
CA ALA A 177 -1.75 43.13 3.19
C ALA A 177 -1.98 41.67 2.74
N THR A 178 -0.92 40.87 2.75
CA THR A 178 -0.92 39.45 2.34
C THR A 178 -1.33 38.53 3.50
N TYR A 179 -0.83 38.76 4.70
CA TYR A 179 -1.16 37.99 5.91
C TYR A 179 -2.15 38.73 6.81
N TRP A 180 -3.06 37.98 7.45
CA TRP A 180 -4.05 38.50 8.41
C TRP A 180 -4.13 37.58 9.63
N ALA A 181 -3.77 38.10 10.81
CA ALA A 181 -3.68 37.31 12.03
C ALA A 181 -5.06 36.86 12.52
N LEU A 182 -5.26 35.54 12.63
CA LEU A 182 -6.48 34.96 13.22
C LEU A 182 -6.52 35.08 14.75
N ASN A 183 -5.36 35.22 15.41
CA ASN A 183 -5.26 35.30 16.87
C ASN A 183 -5.24 36.74 17.40
N ASN A 184 -5.00 37.73 16.53
CA ASN A 184 -5.00 39.15 16.88
C ASN A 184 -5.76 39.93 15.77
N PRO A 185 -7.11 40.02 15.86
CA PRO A 185 -7.94 40.53 14.78
C PRO A 185 -7.49 41.89 14.25
N GLY A 186 -7.58 42.07 12.93
CA GLY A 186 -7.17 43.29 12.24
C GLY A 186 -5.66 43.52 12.12
N GLN A 187 -4.80 42.80 12.84
CA GLN A 187 -3.36 42.83 12.57
C GLN A 187 -3.07 42.14 11.23
N ASN A 188 -2.39 42.85 10.34
CA ASN A 188 -2.00 42.36 9.02
C ASN A 188 -0.54 42.68 8.71
N SER A 189 0.01 42.05 7.67
CA SER A 189 1.38 42.30 7.20
C SER A 189 1.56 41.93 5.73
N THR A 190 2.67 42.39 5.16
CA THR A 190 3.14 42.05 3.82
C THR A 190 4.37 41.17 3.97
N ILE A 191 4.19 39.85 4.07
CA ILE A 191 5.26 38.86 4.28
C ILE A 191 5.41 37.87 3.12
N ASP A 192 4.34 37.70 2.33
CA ASP A 192 4.36 36.97 1.08
C ASP A 192 4.90 37.89 -0.01
N GLN A 193 6.00 37.53 -0.67
CA GLN A 193 6.62 38.32 -1.74
C GLN A 193 6.65 37.57 -3.06
N THR A 194 6.58 38.33 -4.15
CA THR A 194 6.92 37.91 -5.50
C THR A 194 7.92 38.93 -6.05
N VAL A 195 9.13 38.49 -6.37
CA VAL A 195 10.23 39.36 -6.84
C VAL A 195 10.87 38.84 -8.12
N THR A 196 11.38 39.75 -8.97
CA THR A 196 12.04 39.40 -10.23
C THR A 196 13.15 40.37 -10.62
N ASP A 197 14.14 39.87 -11.36
CA ASP A 197 15.22 40.62 -12.02
C ASP A 197 14.75 41.29 -13.33
N ASN A 198 13.65 40.82 -13.92
CA ASN A 198 13.16 41.24 -15.23
C ASN A 198 11.67 41.63 -15.20
N PRO A 199 11.34 42.85 -14.71
CA PRO A 199 9.96 43.34 -14.63
C PRO A 199 9.25 43.46 -15.97
N GLY A 200 9.98 43.54 -17.09
CA GLY A 200 9.41 43.62 -18.44
C GLY A 200 8.64 42.36 -18.86
N LEU A 201 8.79 41.25 -18.14
CA LEU A 201 8.02 40.02 -18.36
C LEU A 201 6.70 39.97 -17.56
N LEU A 202 6.50 40.88 -16.59
CA LEU A 202 5.31 40.90 -15.73
C LEU A 202 4.16 41.66 -16.41
N VAL A 203 3.02 41.00 -16.60
CA VAL A 203 1.80 41.60 -17.17
C VAL A 203 0.94 42.25 -16.08
N LYS A 204 0.74 41.55 -14.95
CA LYS A 204 0.07 42.06 -13.75
C LYS A 204 0.39 41.22 -12.52
N CYS A 205 0.43 41.83 -11.34
CA CYS A 205 0.50 41.14 -10.05
C CYS A 205 -0.49 41.75 -9.06
N HIS A 206 -1.24 40.93 -8.33
CA HIS A 206 -2.24 41.36 -7.34
C HIS A 206 -2.60 40.21 -6.38
N LEU A 207 -3.46 40.47 -5.39
CA LEU A 207 -3.99 39.43 -4.52
C LEU A 207 -5.08 38.62 -5.24
N TYR A 208 -4.98 37.30 -5.21
CA TYR A 208 -6.00 36.39 -5.72
C TYR A 208 -7.32 36.57 -4.95
N HIS A 209 -8.43 36.27 -5.61
CA HIS A 209 -9.79 36.56 -5.11
C HIS A 209 -10.32 35.54 -4.08
N GLU A 210 -9.68 34.38 -3.98
CA GLU A 210 -10.09 33.27 -3.11
C GLU A 210 -8.95 32.79 -2.19
N ASN A 211 -9.20 32.81 -0.87
CA ASN A 211 -8.18 32.48 0.15
C ASN A 211 -8.27 31.02 0.66
N TYR A 212 -9.24 30.23 0.17
CA TYR A 212 -9.43 28.79 0.48
C TYR A 212 -9.33 28.37 1.96
N GLY A 213 -9.65 29.27 2.89
CA GLY A 213 -9.63 29.05 4.34
C GLY A 213 -8.29 29.26 5.05
N SER A 214 -7.23 29.73 4.37
CA SER A 214 -5.97 30.18 5.00
C SER A 214 -6.09 31.61 5.54
N ASP A 215 -5.36 31.88 6.61
CA ASP A 215 -4.98 33.21 7.13
C ASP A 215 -4.28 34.10 6.09
N HIS A 216 -3.32 33.55 5.34
CA HIS A 216 -2.71 34.24 4.20
C HIS A 216 -3.71 34.48 3.05
N ARG A 217 -3.44 35.49 2.24
CA ARG A 217 -4.07 35.76 0.94
C ARG A 217 -3.10 35.36 -0.16
N ALA A 218 -3.51 34.43 -1.01
CA ALA A 218 -2.69 33.99 -2.13
C ALA A 218 -2.38 35.17 -3.09
N THR A 219 -1.14 35.24 -3.57
CA THR A 219 -0.72 36.20 -4.60
C THR A 219 -0.99 35.59 -5.99
N TYR A 220 -1.24 36.44 -6.97
CA TYR A 220 -1.39 36.09 -8.37
C TYR A 220 -0.46 36.96 -9.21
N SER A 221 0.26 36.35 -10.15
CA SER A 221 1.05 37.07 -11.14
C SER A 221 0.91 36.41 -12.52
N GLU A 222 0.90 37.24 -13.56
CA GLU A 222 0.80 36.83 -14.96
C GLU A 222 2.05 37.27 -15.72
N TRP A 223 2.63 36.38 -16.52
CA TRP A 223 3.97 36.54 -17.09
C TRP A 223 4.01 36.17 -18.58
N SER A 224 4.67 37.00 -19.40
CA SER A 224 4.77 36.81 -20.85
C SER A 224 5.89 35.83 -21.25
N LEU A 225 5.79 34.56 -20.81
CA LEU A 225 6.85 33.55 -20.99
C LEU A 225 6.66 32.59 -22.18
N GLN A 226 5.45 32.54 -22.77
CA GLN A 226 5.09 31.71 -23.94
C GLN A 226 5.69 30.27 -23.98
N PRO A 227 5.59 29.48 -22.90
CA PRO A 227 6.14 28.12 -22.87
C PRO A 227 5.38 27.19 -23.82
N GLN A 228 6.02 26.11 -24.27
CA GLN A 228 5.38 25.14 -25.16
C GLN A 228 4.15 24.51 -24.48
N SER A 229 2.96 24.84 -25.00
CA SER A 229 1.72 24.23 -24.56
C SER A 229 1.56 22.83 -25.15
N LYS A 230 0.89 21.95 -24.39
CA LYS A 230 0.57 20.60 -24.81
C LYS A 230 -0.70 20.60 -25.67
N PRO A 231 -0.72 19.94 -26.85
CA PRO A 231 -1.96 19.80 -27.63
C PRO A 231 -3.04 19.07 -26.82
N SER A 232 -4.29 19.55 -26.92
CA SER A 232 -5.38 19.07 -26.06
C SER A 232 -5.58 17.57 -26.21
N THR A 233 -5.52 16.82 -25.11
CA THR A 233 -5.79 15.38 -25.13
C THR A 233 -7.26 15.13 -25.43
N LYS A 234 -7.57 14.40 -26.51
CA LYS A 234 -8.93 13.95 -26.85
C LYS A 234 -9.63 13.42 -25.59
N ALA A 235 -10.87 13.89 -25.36
CA ALA A 235 -11.64 13.47 -24.20
C ALA A 235 -11.92 11.95 -24.23
N ARG A 236 -11.96 11.32 -23.06
CA ARG A 236 -12.12 9.87 -22.95
C ARG A 236 -13.54 9.47 -23.35
N LYS A 237 -13.71 8.57 -24.31
CA LYS A 237 -15.05 8.06 -24.71
C LYS A 237 -15.82 7.39 -23.54
N ALA A 238 -17.09 7.74 -23.41
CA ALA A 238 -18.01 7.23 -22.40
C ALA A 238 -18.74 5.97 -22.91
N TYR A 239 -18.01 4.86 -23.00
CA TYR A 239 -18.45 3.57 -23.57
C TYR A 239 -19.75 2.96 -22.97
N GLU A 240 -20.14 3.40 -21.78
CA GLU A 240 -21.42 3.03 -21.14
C GLU A 240 -22.64 3.67 -21.83
N ARG A 241 -22.43 4.78 -22.56
CA ARG A 241 -23.43 5.54 -23.33
C ARG A 241 -23.27 5.40 -24.85
N ALA A 242 -22.53 4.42 -25.33
CA ALA A 242 -22.32 4.18 -26.75
C ALA A 242 -23.50 3.43 -27.39
N ASP A 243 -23.92 3.85 -28.59
CA ASP A 243 -24.92 3.13 -29.38
C ASP A 243 -24.29 1.93 -30.08
N TRP A 244 -24.17 0.82 -29.34
CA TRP A 244 -23.52 -0.39 -29.82
C TRP A 244 -24.24 -1.07 -31.00
N ALA A 245 -25.51 -0.74 -31.27
CA ALA A 245 -26.24 -1.26 -32.44
C ALA A 245 -25.82 -0.50 -33.70
N ARG A 246 -25.92 0.84 -33.68
CA ARG A 246 -25.50 1.69 -34.80
C ARG A 246 -24.00 1.59 -35.10
N ILE A 247 -23.15 1.44 -34.06
CA ILE A 247 -21.72 1.17 -34.26
C ILE A 247 -21.54 -0.18 -34.99
N GLY A 248 -22.28 -1.22 -34.63
CA GLY A 248 -22.21 -2.51 -35.32
C GLY A 248 -22.61 -2.45 -36.79
N GLU A 249 -23.71 -1.76 -37.10
CA GLU A 249 -24.21 -1.55 -38.46
C GLU A 249 -23.23 -0.73 -39.31
N GLU A 250 -22.77 0.41 -38.81
CA GLU A 250 -21.81 1.28 -39.53
C GLU A 250 -20.44 0.60 -39.73
N VAL A 251 -20.03 -0.33 -38.86
CA VAL A 251 -18.80 -1.12 -39.03
C VAL A 251 -18.94 -2.22 -40.08
N VAL A 252 -20.10 -2.90 -40.14
CA VAL A 252 -20.33 -3.98 -41.12
C VAL A 252 -20.60 -3.44 -42.52
N ARG A 253 -21.28 -2.28 -42.63
CA ARG A 253 -21.64 -1.64 -43.92
C ARG A 253 -20.48 -1.52 -44.92
N PRO A 254 -19.28 -0.98 -44.59
CA PRO A 254 -18.14 -0.89 -45.50
C PRO A 254 -17.39 -2.22 -45.72
N MET A 255 -17.74 -3.30 -45.01
CA MET A 255 -17.15 -4.64 -45.19
C MET A 255 -17.93 -5.49 -46.21
N ASN A 256 -19.09 -5.03 -46.67
CA ASN A 256 -20.03 -5.77 -47.51
C ASN A 256 -19.97 -5.28 -48.97
N PRO A 257 -19.92 -6.15 -50.01
CA PRO A 257 -19.88 -7.61 -49.95
C PRO A 257 -18.54 -8.15 -49.45
N TRP A 258 -18.61 -9.09 -48.51
CA TRP A 258 -17.43 -9.78 -47.96
C TRP A 258 -16.73 -10.62 -49.04
N LYS A 259 -15.39 -10.69 -48.99
CA LYS A 259 -14.56 -11.44 -49.95
C LYS A 259 -13.54 -12.32 -49.23
N GLN A 260 -13.32 -13.52 -49.75
CA GLN A 260 -12.35 -14.48 -49.18
C GLN A 260 -10.94 -13.89 -49.13
N ILE A 261 -10.28 -14.01 -47.98
CA ILE A 261 -8.92 -13.51 -47.75
C ILE A 261 -7.90 -14.57 -48.21
N LYS A 262 -7.38 -14.44 -49.43
CA LYS A 262 -6.44 -15.41 -50.03
C LYS A 262 -4.97 -14.98 -50.05
N THR A 263 -4.65 -13.72 -49.75
CA THR A 263 -3.28 -13.18 -49.83
C THR A 263 -2.96 -12.22 -48.69
N ARG A 264 -1.67 -12.11 -48.33
CA ARG A 264 -1.21 -11.25 -47.22
C ARG A 264 -1.58 -9.76 -47.40
N PRO A 265 -1.43 -9.13 -48.59
CA PRO A 265 -1.87 -7.75 -48.79
C PRO A 265 -3.40 -7.57 -48.67
N THR A 266 -4.19 -8.59 -49.03
CA THR A 266 -5.64 -8.56 -48.83
C THR A 266 -5.98 -8.61 -47.34
N LEU A 267 -5.29 -9.46 -46.57
CA LEU A 267 -5.44 -9.57 -45.13
C LEU A 267 -5.06 -8.24 -44.42
N ASP A 268 -3.91 -7.66 -44.77
CA ASP A 268 -3.48 -6.35 -44.23
C ASP A 268 -4.54 -5.26 -44.50
N ARG A 269 -5.04 -5.14 -45.74
CA ARG A 269 -6.07 -4.14 -46.10
C ARG A 269 -7.42 -4.37 -45.40
N VAL A 270 -7.85 -5.62 -45.25
CA VAL A 270 -9.10 -5.94 -44.54
C VAL A 270 -9.01 -5.59 -43.05
N VAL A 271 -7.86 -5.85 -42.41
CA VAL A 271 -7.60 -5.46 -41.02
C VAL A 271 -7.54 -3.94 -40.87
N GLU A 272 -6.97 -3.23 -41.84
CA GLU A 272 -6.96 -1.76 -41.87
C GLU A 272 -8.38 -1.19 -41.94
N ASN A 273 -9.15 -1.61 -42.94
CA ASN A 273 -10.51 -1.13 -43.17
C ASN A 273 -11.40 -1.41 -41.94
N LEU A 274 -11.34 -2.62 -41.36
CA LEU A 274 -12.11 -2.96 -40.16
C LEU A 274 -11.71 -2.10 -38.96
N THR A 275 -10.41 -1.84 -38.77
CA THR A 275 -9.91 -1.00 -37.66
C THR A 275 -10.35 0.45 -37.85
N ALA A 276 -10.23 1.00 -39.06
CA ALA A 276 -10.61 2.38 -39.39
C ALA A 276 -12.12 2.60 -39.27
N ALA A 277 -12.95 1.70 -39.83
CA ALA A 277 -14.41 1.75 -39.70
C ALA A 277 -14.84 1.66 -38.23
N THR A 278 -14.22 0.78 -37.44
CA THR A 278 -14.50 0.66 -36.01
C THR A 278 -14.09 1.91 -35.23
N ALA A 279 -12.93 2.49 -35.51
CA ALA A 279 -12.50 3.75 -34.89
C ALA A 279 -13.45 4.91 -35.22
N HIS A 280 -13.82 5.08 -36.50
CA HIS A 280 -14.75 6.12 -36.94
C HIS A 280 -16.15 5.97 -36.31
N ALA A 281 -16.73 4.77 -36.36
CA ALA A 281 -18.05 4.51 -35.79
C ALA A 281 -18.06 4.71 -34.26
N VAL A 282 -17.02 4.26 -33.55
CA VAL A 282 -16.88 4.50 -32.11
C VAL A 282 -16.71 5.98 -31.79
N ASP A 283 -15.93 6.75 -32.56
CA ASP A 283 -15.74 8.20 -32.33
C ASP A 283 -17.05 8.97 -32.54
N ARG A 284 -17.80 8.62 -33.60
CA ARG A 284 -19.08 9.22 -34.01
C ARG A 284 -20.26 8.91 -33.08
N PHE A 285 -20.39 7.66 -32.62
CA PHE A 285 -21.56 7.17 -31.87
C PHE A 285 -21.30 6.87 -30.39
N THR A 286 -20.10 7.19 -29.87
CA THR A 286 -19.83 7.21 -28.42
C THR A 286 -19.59 8.65 -27.95
N PRO A 287 -20.41 9.19 -27.04
CA PRO A 287 -20.19 10.53 -26.51
C PRO A 287 -18.92 10.57 -25.66
N ASP A 288 -18.30 11.75 -25.58
CA ASP A 288 -17.14 11.97 -24.71
C ASP A 288 -17.57 12.02 -23.24
N THR A 289 -16.72 11.45 -22.37
CA THR A 289 -16.87 11.60 -20.91
C THR A 289 -16.57 13.05 -20.57
N ARG A 290 -17.60 13.76 -20.07
CA ARG A 290 -17.45 15.05 -19.39
C ARG A 290 -17.41 14.77 -17.87
N PRO A 291 -16.24 14.45 -17.28
CA PRO A 291 -16.16 14.30 -15.83
C PRO A 291 -16.50 15.65 -15.18
N THR A 292 -17.45 15.65 -14.24
CA THR A 292 -17.87 16.88 -13.54
C THR A 292 -16.68 17.47 -12.77
N PRO A 293 -16.33 18.76 -12.92
CA PRO A 293 -15.18 19.36 -12.22
C PRO A 293 -15.19 19.14 -10.70
N TYR A 294 -16.39 19.11 -10.11
CA TYR A 294 -16.64 18.86 -8.69
C TYR A 294 -16.31 17.44 -8.19
N SER A 295 -15.75 16.53 -9.00
CA SER A 295 -15.76 15.07 -8.75
C SER A 295 -14.81 14.54 -7.65
N LYS A 296 -14.87 15.11 -6.45
CA LYS A 296 -14.80 14.30 -5.22
C LYS A 296 -16.20 13.72 -5.03
N ARG A 297 -16.36 12.39 -5.03
CA ARG A 297 -17.66 11.72 -4.86
C ARG A 297 -18.41 12.06 -3.56
N TRP A 298 -17.72 12.67 -2.60
CA TRP A 298 -18.24 13.14 -1.30
C TRP A 298 -18.54 14.64 -1.23
N PHE A 299 -18.19 15.44 -2.25
CA PHE A 299 -18.37 16.88 -2.20
C PHE A 299 -19.75 17.27 -2.75
N THR A 300 -20.57 17.92 -1.94
CA THR A 300 -21.98 18.22 -2.22
C THR A 300 -22.20 19.70 -2.60
N PRO A 301 -23.33 20.06 -3.23
CA PRO A 301 -23.69 21.47 -3.47
C PRO A 301 -23.80 22.29 -2.18
N ASP A 302 -24.34 21.69 -1.11
CA ASP A 302 -24.39 22.26 0.25
C ASP A 302 -23.00 22.70 0.75
N LEU A 303 -21.97 21.86 0.58
CA LEU A 303 -20.59 22.22 0.92
C LEU A 303 -20.03 23.38 0.09
N LYS A 304 -20.57 23.66 -1.11
CA LYS A 304 -20.21 24.86 -1.87
C LYS A 304 -20.96 26.10 -1.36
N THR A 305 -22.24 25.97 -1.00
CA THR A 305 -23.02 27.07 -0.41
C THR A 305 -22.38 27.55 0.90
N GLN A 306 -22.07 26.62 1.81
CA GLN A 306 -21.39 26.92 3.08
C GLN A 306 -19.99 27.54 2.87
N GLN A 307 -19.26 27.20 1.80
CA GLN A 307 -18.01 27.89 1.43
C GLN A 307 -18.26 29.38 1.10
N VAL A 308 -19.28 29.66 0.28
CA VAL A 308 -19.59 31.04 -0.15
C VAL A 308 -20.00 31.91 1.02
N GLU A 309 -20.81 31.40 1.95
CA GLU A 309 -21.19 32.12 3.18
C GLU A 309 -19.97 32.49 4.04
N VAL A 310 -19.06 31.53 4.28
CA VAL A 310 -17.82 31.77 5.06
C VAL A 310 -16.94 32.83 4.39
N ASN A 311 -16.85 32.81 3.05
CA ASN A 311 -16.13 33.82 2.28
C ASN A 311 -16.78 35.21 2.39
N GLN A 312 -18.11 35.31 2.29
CA GLN A 312 -18.85 36.58 2.43
C GLN A 312 -18.65 37.18 3.83
N LEU A 313 -18.81 36.38 4.89
CA LEU A 313 -18.60 36.82 6.27
C LEU A 313 -17.15 37.27 6.52
N ARG A 314 -16.16 36.57 5.95
CA ARG A 314 -14.76 37.02 6.02
C ARG A 314 -14.53 38.35 5.30
N ARG A 315 -15.10 38.55 4.12
CA ARG A 315 -15.00 39.84 3.39
C ARG A 315 -15.61 40.98 4.19
N ARG A 316 -16.78 40.76 4.83
CA ARG A 316 -17.41 41.75 5.73
C ARG A 316 -16.53 42.06 6.94
N TRP A 317 -15.98 41.05 7.62
CA TRP A 317 -15.03 41.26 8.72
C TRP A 317 -13.80 42.07 8.29
N GLN A 318 -13.22 41.78 7.12
CA GLN A 318 -12.05 42.50 6.61
C GLN A 318 -12.38 43.95 6.20
N ALA A 319 -13.59 44.24 5.72
CA ALA A 319 -14.08 45.60 5.50
C ALA A 319 -14.26 46.35 6.84
N ASN A 320 -14.97 45.76 7.81
CA ASN A 320 -15.14 46.34 9.14
C ASN A 320 -13.78 46.66 9.81
N CYS A 321 -12.78 45.78 9.71
CA CYS A 321 -11.41 46.03 10.19
C CYS A 321 -10.75 47.28 9.56
N ALA A 322 -11.07 47.60 8.31
CA ALA A 322 -10.48 48.72 7.57
C ALA A 322 -11.26 50.04 7.74
N GLU A 323 -12.58 49.97 7.90
CA GLU A 323 -13.47 51.13 8.01
C GLU A 323 -13.69 51.57 9.46
N LEU A 324 -13.87 50.61 10.39
CA LEU A 324 -14.26 50.85 11.79
C LEU A 324 -13.11 50.56 12.77
N GLY A 325 -12.03 49.95 12.29
CA GLY A 325 -10.91 49.49 13.12
C GLY A 325 -11.16 48.13 13.77
N ARG A 326 -10.08 47.56 14.34
CA ARG A 326 -10.05 46.16 14.82
C ARG A 326 -10.86 45.89 16.09
N GLU A 327 -11.02 46.90 16.95
CA GLU A 327 -11.58 46.78 18.31
C GLU A 327 -13.08 47.17 18.36
N HIS A 328 -13.65 47.58 17.22
CA HIS A 328 -15.05 47.97 17.11
C HIS A 328 -15.99 46.75 17.27
N ALA A 329 -17.12 46.95 17.95
CA ALA A 329 -18.07 45.87 18.27
C ALA A 329 -18.55 45.10 17.03
N ASP A 330 -18.88 45.81 15.93
CA ASP A 330 -19.26 45.20 14.66
C ASP A 330 -18.14 44.39 14.00
N THR A 331 -16.87 44.78 14.21
CA THR A 331 -15.71 44.04 13.71
C THR A 331 -15.59 42.71 14.46
N THR A 332 -15.74 42.72 15.79
CA THR A 332 -15.76 41.52 16.63
C THR A 332 -16.93 40.60 16.28
N THR A 333 -18.14 41.15 16.14
CA THR A 333 -19.35 40.37 15.80
C THR A 333 -19.24 39.72 14.41
N ALA A 334 -18.69 40.44 13.41
CA ALA A 334 -18.42 39.88 12.09
C ALA A 334 -17.36 38.76 12.12
N PHE A 335 -16.34 38.88 12.97
CA PHE A 335 -15.31 37.86 13.19
C PHE A 335 -15.90 36.59 13.82
N GLU A 336 -16.74 36.71 14.85
CA GLU A 336 -17.38 35.60 15.52
C GLU A 336 -18.33 34.84 14.59
N ALA A 337 -19.17 35.54 13.82
CA ALA A 337 -20.06 34.93 12.83
C ALA A 337 -19.27 34.13 11.77
N MET A 338 -18.15 34.70 11.28
CA MET A 338 -17.22 34.02 10.37
C MET A 338 -16.60 32.76 11.00
N GLN A 339 -16.14 32.84 12.26
CA GLN A 339 -15.61 31.69 12.98
C GLN A 339 -16.66 30.58 13.16
N GLN A 340 -17.88 30.91 13.57
CA GLN A 340 -18.94 29.93 13.79
C GLN A 340 -19.29 29.18 12.50
N LYS A 341 -19.51 29.90 11.39
CA LYS A 341 -19.77 29.28 10.07
C LYS A 341 -18.58 28.47 9.56
N ARG A 342 -17.32 28.93 9.75
CA ARG A 342 -16.11 28.15 9.39
C ARG A 342 -16.02 26.84 10.18
N ARG A 343 -16.34 26.85 11.48
CA ARG A 343 -16.40 25.65 12.34
C ARG A 343 -17.50 24.68 11.88
N ALA A 344 -18.68 25.19 11.54
CA ALA A 344 -19.79 24.39 11.01
C ALA A 344 -19.41 23.70 9.68
N TRP A 345 -18.97 24.48 8.69
CA TRP A 345 -18.56 23.98 7.37
C TRP A 345 -17.48 22.88 7.45
N THR A 346 -16.50 23.06 8.34
CA THR A 346 -15.44 22.06 8.58
C THR A 346 -16.01 20.73 9.09
N ARG A 347 -17.01 20.75 9.98
CA ARG A 347 -17.70 19.53 10.46
C ARG A 347 -18.48 18.86 9.34
N THR A 348 -19.17 19.64 8.49
CA THR A 348 -19.92 19.12 7.33
C THR A 348 -19.00 18.38 6.35
N ILE A 349 -17.80 18.92 6.08
CA ILE A 349 -16.80 18.29 5.19
C ILE A 349 -16.39 16.90 5.70
N GLU A 350 -16.04 16.78 6.99
CA GLU A 350 -15.57 15.50 7.54
C GLU A 350 -16.72 14.49 7.69
N LYS A 351 -17.96 14.92 7.97
CA LYS A 351 -19.15 14.05 7.90
C LYS A 351 -19.33 13.50 6.49
N ALA A 352 -19.31 14.35 5.46
CA ALA A 352 -19.52 13.94 4.07
C ALA A 352 -18.43 12.97 3.57
N LYS A 353 -17.15 13.24 3.89
CA LYS A 353 -16.02 12.33 3.63
C LYS A 353 -16.24 10.95 4.27
N SER A 354 -16.64 10.92 5.54
CA SER A 354 -16.84 9.69 6.32
C SER A 354 -18.00 8.85 5.77
N SER A 355 -19.17 9.45 5.58
CA SER A 355 -20.36 8.77 5.02
C SER A 355 -20.08 8.16 3.65
N HIS A 356 -19.40 8.89 2.75
CA HIS A 356 -19.06 8.36 1.43
C HIS A 356 -18.05 7.20 1.49
N TRP A 357 -17.08 7.25 2.41
CA TRP A 357 -16.11 6.15 2.55
C TRP A 357 -16.75 4.88 3.13
N LYS A 358 -17.69 5.01 4.07
CA LYS A 358 -18.54 3.89 4.53
C LYS A 358 -19.28 3.28 3.35
N GLN A 359 -20.15 4.05 2.68
CA GLN A 359 -20.93 3.58 1.52
C GLN A 359 -20.07 2.87 0.46
N PHE A 360 -18.88 3.42 0.14
CA PHE A 360 -17.97 2.79 -0.81
C PHE A 360 -17.43 1.42 -0.36
N LEU A 361 -17.25 1.19 0.94
CA LEU A 361 -16.90 -0.10 1.52
C LEU A 361 -18.11 -1.04 1.66
N ASP A 362 -19.28 -0.50 2.00
CA ASP A 362 -20.51 -1.28 2.17
C ASP A 362 -20.97 -1.85 0.80
N GLU A 363 -20.79 -1.08 -0.28
CA GLU A 363 -20.96 -1.54 -1.66
C GLU A 363 -19.82 -2.47 -2.16
N ALA A 364 -18.78 -2.80 -1.36
CA ALA A 364 -17.52 -3.36 -1.84
C ALA A 364 -17.47 -4.90 -1.99
N GLY A 365 -18.26 -5.46 -2.91
CA GLY A 365 -18.09 -6.85 -3.37
C GLY A 365 -16.69 -7.18 -3.94
N GLU A 366 -16.46 -8.45 -4.29
CA GLU A 366 -15.12 -8.96 -4.68
C GLU A 366 -14.36 -8.07 -5.67
N GLY A 367 -13.06 -7.87 -5.40
CA GLY A 367 -12.20 -6.99 -6.18
C GLY A 367 -12.37 -5.49 -5.91
N LYS A 368 -13.53 -4.99 -5.45
CA LYS A 368 -13.66 -3.60 -4.96
C LYS A 368 -12.81 -3.39 -3.70
N LEU A 369 -12.72 -4.38 -2.81
CA LEU A 369 -11.84 -4.34 -1.62
C LEU A 369 -10.36 -4.12 -1.95
N TRP A 370 -9.83 -4.72 -3.02
CA TRP A 370 -8.43 -4.49 -3.42
C TRP A 370 -8.22 -3.08 -3.98
N LYS A 371 -9.26 -2.49 -4.58
CA LYS A 371 -9.26 -1.07 -4.97
C LYS A 371 -9.28 -0.16 -3.73
N ALA A 372 -10.03 -0.50 -2.68
CA ALA A 372 -10.02 0.21 -1.39
C ALA A 372 -8.64 0.15 -0.71
N ALA A 373 -8.05 -1.04 -0.53
CA ALA A 373 -6.71 -1.20 0.04
C ALA A 373 -5.57 -0.68 -0.89
N THR A 374 -5.87 -0.37 -2.16
CA THR A 374 -4.98 0.41 -3.04
C THR A 374 -5.13 1.93 -2.82
N TYR A 375 -6.29 2.43 -2.41
CA TYR A 375 -6.47 3.83 -2.01
C TYR A 375 -5.82 4.15 -0.65
N MET A 376 -5.74 3.17 0.26
CA MET A 376 -5.07 3.30 1.56
C MET A 376 -3.53 3.35 1.47
N LYS A 377 -2.94 3.09 0.30
CA LYS A 377 -1.49 3.16 0.08
C LYS A 377 -1.08 4.59 -0.30
N PRO A 378 0.02 5.13 0.29
CA PRO A 378 0.62 6.39 -0.16
C PRO A 378 0.78 6.42 -1.68
N ARG A 379 0.16 7.40 -2.33
CA ARG A 379 0.31 7.61 -3.77
C ARG A 379 1.54 8.47 -4.03
N GLU A 380 2.62 7.81 -4.40
CA GLU A 380 3.82 8.43 -4.91
C GLU A 380 3.54 9.07 -6.28
N THR A 381 3.07 10.32 -6.26
CA THR A 381 3.15 11.23 -7.41
C THR A 381 4.61 11.61 -7.63
N TRP A 382 5.28 10.79 -8.42
CA TRP A 382 6.54 11.15 -9.03
C TRP A 382 6.34 12.29 -10.04
N GLY A 383 7.30 13.21 -10.09
CA GLY A 383 7.38 14.21 -11.14
C GLY A 383 7.75 13.60 -12.50
N CYS A 384 8.14 14.45 -13.44
CA CYS A 384 8.59 14.05 -14.77
C CYS A 384 9.76 13.04 -14.74
N VAL A 385 10.09 12.43 -15.87
CA VAL A 385 11.34 11.68 -16.02
C VAL A 385 12.51 12.63 -15.73
N PRO A 386 13.44 12.29 -14.82
CA PRO A 386 14.59 13.14 -14.48
C PRO A 386 15.53 13.27 -15.69
N ALA A 387 16.63 14.02 -15.55
CA ALA A 387 17.76 13.81 -16.46
C ALA A 387 18.21 12.34 -16.39
N LEU A 388 18.57 11.75 -17.53
CA LEU A 388 19.02 10.35 -17.58
C LEU A 388 20.54 10.31 -17.72
N ARG A 389 21.19 9.38 -17.02
CA ARG A 389 22.65 9.22 -17.04
C ARG A 389 23.06 7.98 -17.83
N VAL A 390 23.93 8.18 -18.81
CA VAL A 390 24.44 7.14 -19.71
C VAL A 390 25.97 7.24 -19.73
N GLY A 391 26.63 6.36 -18.97
CA GLY A 391 28.07 6.50 -18.74
C GLY A 391 28.37 7.80 -17.98
N ALA A 392 29.11 8.71 -18.63
CA ALA A 392 29.41 10.05 -18.11
C ALA A 392 28.44 11.14 -18.59
N GLU A 393 27.59 10.86 -19.59
CA GLU A 393 26.71 11.85 -20.21
C GLU A 393 25.35 11.96 -19.49
N GLU A 394 24.76 13.15 -19.52
CA GLU A 394 23.49 13.46 -18.87
C GLU A 394 22.44 13.99 -19.87
N CYS A 395 21.55 13.11 -20.32
CA CYS A 395 20.49 13.42 -21.27
C CYS A 395 19.38 14.24 -20.58
N THR A 396 19.27 15.53 -20.90
CA THR A 396 18.28 16.46 -20.32
C THR A 396 17.02 16.62 -21.19
N GLN A 397 17.19 16.64 -22.52
CA GLN A 397 16.12 16.74 -23.52
C GLN A 397 15.30 15.44 -23.64
N ASN A 398 14.11 15.52 -24.23
CA ASN A 398 13.21 14.37 -24.32
C ASN A 398 13.63 13.38 -25.43
N GLU A 399 14.22 13.91 -26.48
CA GLU A 399 14.67 13.21 -27.68
C GLU A 399 15.86 12.30 -27.34
N ASP A 400 16.86 12.82 -26.62
CA ASP A 400 18.02 12.04 -26.18
C ASP A 400 17.66 11.04 -25.07
N LYS A 401 16.71 11.38 -24.19
CA LYS A 401 16.14 10.42 -23.22
C LYS A 401 15.40 9.28 -23.91
N ALA A 402 14.68 9.57 -25.00
CA ALA A 402 14.02 8.55 -25.80
C ALA A 402 15.05 7.60 -26.44
N ARG A 403 16.15 8.13 -26.99
CA ARG A 403 17.28 7.34 -27.50
C ARG A 403 17.88 6.46 -26.40
N ALA A 404 18.30 7.07 -25.28
CA ALA A 404 18.87 6.38 -24.12
C ALA A 404 17.95 5.28 -23.53
N PHE A 405 16.62 5.47 -23.54
CA PHE A 405 15.68 4.42 -23.16
C PHE A 405 15.59 3.31 -24.22
N MET A 406 15.54 3.64 -25.50
CA MET A 406 15.49 2.66 -26.59
C MET A 406 16.73 1.77 -26.59
N ASP A 407 17.93 2.35 -26.48
CA ASP A 407 19.20 1.62 -26.41
C ASP A 407 19.27 0.71 -25.16
N ALA A 408 18.78 1.20 -24.01
CA ALA A 408 18.73 0.43 -22.77
C ALA A 408 17.65 -0.68 -22.74
N PHE A 409 16.61 -0.56 -23.56
CA PHE A 409 15.51 -1.54 -23.64
C PHE A 409 15.67 -2.53 -24.81
N PHE A 410 16.34 -2.14 -25.89
CA PHE A 410 16.57 -2.94 -27.10
C PHE A 410 18.04 -2.91 -27.54
N PRO A 411 18.98 -3.33 -26.66
CA PRO A 411 20.41 -3.30 -26.97
C PRO A 411 20.73 -4.17 -28.19
N ALA A 412 21.73 -3.75 -28.98
CA ALA A 412 22.17 -4.47 -30.17
C ALA A 412 22.61 -5.91 -29.83
N MET A 413 22.16 -6.87 -30.63
CA MET A 413 22.49 -8.29 -30.46
C MET A 413 23.32 -8.81 -31.63
N ASN A 414 24.53 -9.29 -31.33
CA ASN A 414 25.49 -9.82 -32.29
C ASN A 414 24.93 -11.01 -33.10
N THR A 415 25.31 -11.16 -34.36
CA THR A 415 24.84 -12.20 -35.31
C THR A 415 25.14 -13.65 -34.87
N PRO A 416 24.13 -14.52 -34.68
CA PRO A 416 24.30 -15.81 -34.00
C PRO A 416 25.08 -16.86 -34.79
N GLU A 417 25.97 -17.57 -34.10
CA GLU A 417 26.51 -18.87 -34.51
C GLU A 417 25.43 -19.95 -34.31
N ILE A 418 25.10 -20.69 -35.37
CA ILE A 418 24.04 -21.71 -35.35
C ILE A 418 24.49 -22.95 -36.12
N SER A 419 24.63 -24.07 -35.41
CA SER A 419 24.60 -25.40 -36.03
C SER A 419 23.14 -25.79 -36.32
N PRO A 420 22.80 -26.29 -37.52
CA PRO A 420 21.43 -26.72 -37.82
C PRO A 420 21.05 -27.96 -36.97
N PRO A 421 19.76 -28.11 -36.59
CA PRO A 421 19.31 -29.24 -35.78
C PRO A 421 19.35 -30.56 -36.56
N THR A 422 19.97 -31.58 -35.98
CA THR A 422 20.38 -32.83 -36.66
C THR A 422 19.25 -33.85 -36.93
N ALA A 423 18.00 -33.56 -36.55
CA ALA A 423 16.87 -34.47 -36.76
C ALA A 423 15.54 -33.73 -36.96
N THR A 424 14.73 -34.21 -37.91
CA THR A 424 13.32 -33.83 -38.08
C THR A 424 12.42 -34.81 -37.32
N GLU A 425 12.11 -34.47 -36.06
CA GLU A 425 11.00 -35.13 -35.35
C GLU A 425 9.66 -34.83 -36.01
N THR A 426 8.71 -35.76 -35.89
CA THR A 426 7.35 -35.58 -36.45
C THR A 426 6.62 -34.44 -35.74
N GLU A 427 6.15 -33.43 -36.48
CA GLU A 427 5.41 -32.29 -35.92
C GLU A 427 4.07 -32.72 -35.31
N LEU A 428 3.62 -32.01 -34.27
CA LEU A 428 2.32 -32.25 -33.63
C LEU A 428 1.14 -31.89 -34.56
N GLN A 429 -0.04 -32.47 -34.31
CA GLN A 429 -1.23 -32.12 -35.07
C GLN A 429 -1.69 -30.67 -34.80
N TRP A 430 -1.95 -29.90 -35.87
CA TRP A 430 -2.50 -28.55 -35.78
C TRP A 430 -3.91 -28.50 -36.37
N HIS A 431 -4.91 -28.19 -35.55
CA HIS A 431 -6.30 -28.06 -35.98
C HIS A 431 -6.64 -26.62 -36.42
N PRO A 432 -7.64 -26.37 -37.28
CA PRO A 432 -8.13 -25.02 -37.61
C PRO A 432 -8.59 -24.22 -36.38
N ILE A 433 -8.64 -22.88 -36.46
CA ILE A 433 -9.20 -22.03 -35.39
C ILE A 433 -10.73 -22.12 -35.38
N THR A 434 -11.31 -22.23 -34.19
CA THR A 434 -12.77 -22.25 -34.00
C THR A 434 -13.29 -20.92 -33.45
N GLU A 435 -14.53 -20.55 -33.81
CA GLU A 435 -15.23 -19.37 -33.26
C GLU A 435 -15.26 -19.39 -31.72
N LEU A 436 -15.53 -20.58 -31.16
CA LEU A 436 -15.64 -20.81 -29.71
C LEU A 436 -14.33 -20.51 -28.94
N GLU A 437 -13.16 -20.76 -29.54
CA GLU A 437 -11.88 -20.37 -28.93
C GLU A 437 -11.67 -18.86 -28.90
N ILE A 438 -12.06 -18.17 -29.98
CA ILE A 438 -11.98 -16.71 -30.08
C ILE A 438 -12.95 -16.09 -29.07
N GLU A 439 -14.20 -16.56 -29.04
CA GLU A 439 -15.24 -16.06 -28.15
C GLU A 439 -14.87 -16.28 -26.68
N ARG A 440 -14.41 -17.47 -26.29
CA ARG A 440 -13.90 -17.74 -24.93
C ARG A 440 -12.75 -16.79 -24.56
N SER A 441 -11.79 -16.63 -25.47
CA SER A 441 -10.63 -15.73 -25.25
C SER A 441 -11.05 -14.26 -25.15
N LEU A 442 -12.10 -13.85 -25.87
CA LEU A 442 -12.68 -12.52 -25.81
C LEU A 442 -13.45 -12.33 -24.50
N LYS A 443 -14.36 -13.25 -24.13
CA LYS A 443 -15.15 -13.23 -22.89
C LYS A 443 -14.26 -13.14 -21.64
N THR A 444 -13.19 -13.93 -21.54
CA THR A 444 -12.24 -13.87 -20.40
C THR A 444 -11.41 -12.57 -20.35
N ALA A 445 -11.22 -11.86 -21.47
CA ALA A 445 -10.36 -10.67 -21.49
C ALA A 445 -10.94 -9.49 -20.70
N LYS A 446 -10.11 -8.80 -19.92
CA LYS A 446 -10.47 -7.53 -19.25
C LYS A 446 -10.77 -6.47 -20.33
N GLY A 447 -11.98 -5.90 -20.33
CA GLY A 447 -12.43 -4.99 -21.40
C GLY A 447 -11.74 -3.62 -21.39
N ASN A 448 -11.50 -3.08 -20.20
CA ASN A 448 -11.01 -1.71 -20.00
C ASN A 448 -9.46 -1.62 -19.96
N THR A 449 -8.75 -2.50 -20.66
CA THR A 449 -7.30 -2.40 -20.85
C THR A 449 -6.97 -1.24 -21.78
N ALA A 450 -5.85 -0.55 -21.53
CA ALA A 450 -5.34 0.48 -22.43
C ALA A 450 -5.15 -0.09 -23.87
N PRO A 451 -5.63 0.61 -24.91
CA PRO A 451 -5.47 0.22 -26.31
C PRO A 451 -4.07 0.55 -26.85
N GLY A 452 -3.79 0.17 -28.09
CA GLY A 452 -2.66 0.69 -28.85
C GLY A 452 -3.02 2.01 -29.54
N ASP A 453 -2.38 2.28 -30.68
CA ASP A 453 -2.71 3.46 -31.50
C ASP A 453 -4.03 3.35 -32.26
N ASP A 454 -4.61 2.14 -32.30
CA ASP A 454 -6.02 1.93 -32.67
C ASP A 454 -6.99 2.71 -31.75
N ASN A 455 -6.57 3.01 -30.51
CA ASN A 455 -7.40 3.61 -29.46
C ASN A 455 -8.68 2.81 -29.09
N LEU A 456 -8.86 1.62 -29.67
CA LEU A 456 -10.00 0.72 -29.46
C LEU A 456 -9.72 -0.25 -28.30
N PRO A 457 -10.36 -0.11 -27.13
CA PRO A 457 -10.18 -1.05 -26.03
C PRO A 457 -10.90 -2.39 -26.29
N LYS A 458 -10.51 -3.47 -25.59
CA LYS A 458 -11.13 -4.80 -25.74
C LYS A 458 -12.64 -4.83 -25.45
N LEU A 459 -13.17 -3.83 -24.75
CA LEU A 459 -14.62 -3.62 -24.58
C LEU A 459 -15.37 -3.43 -25.92
N VAL A 460 -14.75 -2.77 -26.90
CA VAL A 460 -15.38 -2.54 -28.22
C VAL A 460 -15.63 -3.89 -28.90
N TRP A 461 -14.60 -4.71 -29.08
CA TRP A 461 -14.73 -6.04 -29.70
C TRP A 461 -15.70 -6.95 -28.93
N LYS A 462 -15.76 -6.84 -27.59
CA LYS A 462 -16.77 -7.54 -26.77
C LYS A 462 -18.20 -7.15 -27.10
N LYS A 463 -18.46 -5.86 -27.32
CA LYS A 463 -19.81 -5.33 -27.59
C LYS A 463 -20.23 -5.52 -29.06
N LEU A 464 -19.28 -5.41 -29.98
CA LEU A 464 -19.51 -5.60 -31.42
C LEU A 464 -19.51 -7.06 -31.87
N TRP A 465 -19.13 -8.03 -31.01
CA TRP A 465 -19.00 -9.44 -31.36
C TRP A 465 -20.17 -9.98 -32.18
N LYS A 466 -21.42 -9.69 -31.78
CA LYS A 466 -22.64 -10.14 -32.49
C LYS A 466 -22.76 -9.64 -33.94
N HIS A 467 -22.04 -8.59 -34.32
CA HIS A 467 -22.02 -8.02 -35.67
C HIS A 467 -20.77 -8.41 -36.47
N VAL A 468 -19.61 -8.59 -35.82
CA VAL A 468 -18.31 -8.77 -36.49
C VAL A 468 -17.65 -10.14 -36.29
N LYS A 469 -18.32 -11.08 -35.60
CA LYS A 469 -17.76 -12.42 -35.29
C LYS A 469 -17.21 -13.13 -36.52
N ASP A 470 -17.96 -13.19 -37.62
CA ASP A 470 -17.61 -13.99 -38.80
C ASP A 470 -16.46 -13.34 -39.60
N LEU A 471 -16.38 -12.01 -39.56
CA LEU A 471 -15.24 -11.23 -40.06
C LEU A 471 -13.98 -11.55 -39.26
N ILE A 472 -14.05 -11.51 -37.92
CA ILE A 472 -12.93 -11.80 -37.02
C ILE A 472 -12.46 -13.25 -37.16
N VAL A 473 -13.38 -14.23 -37.21
CA VAL A 473 -13.08 -15.65 -37.45
C VAL A 473 -12.33 -15.83 -38.77
N SER A 474 -12.82 -15.22 -39.85
CA SER A 474 -12.21 -15.29 -41.18
C SER A 474 -10.81 -14.66 -41.21
N ILE A 475 -10.64 -13.48 -40.60
CA ILE A 475 -9.35 -12.80 -40.46
C ILE A 475 -8.37 -13.68 -39.66
N PHE A 476 -8.81 -14.27 -38.54
CA PHE A 476 -7.95 -15.05 -37.65
C PHE A 476 -7.50 -16.37 -38.27
N THR A 477 -8.39 -17.01 -39.04
CA THR A 477 -8.08 -18.20 -39.84
C THR A 477 -7.04 -17.86 -40.92
N ALA A 478 -7.28 -16.81 -41.71
CA ALA A 478 -6.33 -16.36 -42.73
C ALA A 478 -4.96 -15.94 -42.16
N CYS A 479 -4.90 -15.34 -40.96
CA CYS A 479 -3.62 -15.04 -40.28
C CYS A 479 -2.79 -16.32 -40.02
N VAL A 480 -3.44 -17.42 -39.66
CA VAL A 480 -2.77 -18.70 -39.37
C VAL A 480 -2.38 -19.41 -40.67
N GLU A 481 -3.29 -19.52 -41.63
CA GLU A 481 -3.06 -20.23 -42.90
C GLU A 481 -1.98 -19.55 -43.76
N LEU A 482 -2.01 -18.22 -43.85
CA LEU A 482 -1.00 -17.44 -44.58
C LEU A 482 0.31 -17.27 -43.79
N GLY A 483 0.37 -17.74 -42.54
CA GLY A 483 1.49 -17.56 -41.62
C GLY A 483 1.85 -16.08 -41.41
N HIS A 484 0.85 -15.20 -41.35
CA HIS A 484 1.02 -13.74 -41.40
C HIS A 484 0.43 -13.06 -40.17
N HIS A 485 1.18 -12.12 -39.58
CA HIS A 485 0.68 -11.22 -38.55
C HIS A 485 0.53 -9.82 -39.16
N PRO A 486 -0.72 -9.31 -39.32
CA PRO A 486 -1.02 -8.06 -40.00
C PRO A 486 -0.15 -6.86 -39.61
N ARG A 487 0.19 -6.03 -40.59
CA ARG A 487 1.08 -4.85 -40.43
C ARG A 487 0.61 -3.91 -39.32
N GLN A 488 -0.69 -3.66 -39.20
CA GLN A 488 -1.27 -2.76 -38.19
C GLN A 488 -1.16 -3.33 -36.76
N TRP A 489 -0.82 -4.62 -36.60
CA TRP A 489 -0.53 -5.27 -35.32
C TRP A 489 0.98 -5.37 -35.02
N LYS A 490 1.84 -4.99 -35.98
CA LYS A 490 3.31 -4.91 -35.84
C LYS A 490 3.83 -3.61 -35.21
N SER A 491 2.99 -2.58 -35.07
CA SER A 491 3.35 -1.38 -34.30
C SER A 491 3.16 -1.58 -32.79
N ALA A 492 3.91 -0.83 -31.98
CA ALA A 492 3.79 -0.77 -30.53
C ALA A 492 3.97 0.67 -30.00
N LYS A 493 3.05 1.11 -29.15
CA LYS A 493 3.23 2.32 -28.35
C LYS A 493 3.88 1.93 -27.03
N ILE A 494 5.18 2.20 -26.90
CA ILE A 494 5.96 1.87 -25.71
C ILE A 494 5.77 2.97 -24.68
N ILE A 495 5.21 2.63 -23.52
CA ILE A 495 5.10 3.53 -22.37
C ILE A 495 6.19 3.19 -21.35
N VAL A 496 6.98 4.18 -20.96
CA VAL A 496 8.02 4.01 -19.93
C VAL A 496 7.40 4.11 -18.53
N LEU A 497 7.65 3.11 -17.67
CA LEU A 497 7.25 3.13 -16.26
C LEU A 497 8.46 2.93 -15.35
N ARG A 498 8.51 3.63 -14.21
CA ARG A 498 9.49 3.37 -13.14
C ARG A 498 9.31 1.95 -12.57
N LYS A 499 10.42 1.25 -12.28
CA LYS A 499 10.42 0.03 -11.45
C LYS A 499 10.38 0.45 -9.97
N PRO A 500 9.45 -0.05 -9.14
CA PRO A 500 9.29 0.41 -7.77
C PRO A 500 10.53 0.13 -6.92
N GLY A 501 10.82 1.01 -5.95
CA GLY A 501 11.87 0.82 -4.95
C GLY A 501 13.31 0.86 -5.49
N LYS A 502 13.56 1.43 -6.68
CA LYS A 502 14.94 1.68 -7.15
C LYS A 502 15.52 2.93 -6.47
N PRO A 503 16.82 2.92 -6.08
CA PRO A 503 17.42 4.01 -5.31
C PRO A 503 17.68 5.27 -6.15
N ASP A 504 17.96 5.09 -7.44
CA ASP A 504 18.12 6.15 -8.41
C ASP A 504 17.23 5.87 -9.64
N TYR A 505 16.65 6.94 -10.20
CA TYR A 505 15.86 6.94 -11.42
C TYR A 505 16.51 7.75 -12.56
N SER A 506 17.72 8.30 -12.38
CA SER A 506 18.54 8.81 -13.50
C SER A 506 19.00 7.67 -14.42
N LEU A 507 19.11 6.45 -13.90
CA LEU A 507 19.51 5.28 -14.68
C LEU A 507 18.34 4.76 -15.55
N PRO A 508 18.50 4.62 -16.89
CA PRO A 508 17.47 4.03 -17.75
C PRO A 508 17.01 2.64 -17.28
N GLY A 509 17.94 1.82 -16.76
CA GLY A 509 17.66 0.50 -16.20
C GLY A 509 16.74 0.48 -14.96
N ALA A 510 16.52 1.62 -14.30
CA ALA A 510 15.52 1.77 -13.23
C ALA A 510 14.07 1.86 -13.76
N HIS A 511 13.89 1.89 -15.08
CA HIS A 511 12.59 1.88 -15.75
C HIS A 511 12.32 0.54 -16.45
N ARG A 512 11.08 0.36 -16.92
CA ARG A 512 10.63 -0.74 -17.78
C ARG A 512 9.78 -0.21 -18.94
N PRO A 513 9.89 -0.77 -20.15
CA PRO A 513 8.94 -0.51 -21.22
C PRO A 513 7.63 -1.28 -20.96
N ILE A 514 6.52 -0.78 -21.47
CA ILE A 514 5.26 -1.52 -21.62
C ILE A 514 4.75 -1.31 -23.04
N SER A 515 4.65 -2.39 -23.82
CA SER A 515 4.12 -2.36 -25.18
C SER A 515 2.60 -2.34 -25.17
N LEU A 516 2.01 -1.19 -25.51
CA LEU A 516 0.61 -1.10 -25.89
C LEU A 516 0.49 -1.51 -27.37
N LEU A 517 -0.29 -2.57 -27.62
CA LEU A 517 -0.45 -3.22 -28.93
C LEU A 517 -1.94 -3.21 -29.31
N ASN A 518 -2.23 -3.24 -30.62
CA ASN A 518 -3.58 -3.33 -31.18
C ASN A 518 -4.41 -4.41 -30.48
N THR A 519 -5.62 -4.08 -30.03
CA THR A 519 -6.35 -4.95 -29.09
C THR A 519 -6.97 -6.20 -29.74
N LEU A 520 -7.17 -6.18 -31.06
CA LEU A 520 -7.61 -7.31 -31.88
C LEU A 520 -6.43 -8.26 -32.16
N GLY A 521 -5.24 -7.73 -32.46
CA GLY A 521 -3.99 -8.51 -32.49
C GLY A 521 -3.74 -9.24 -31.17
N LYS A 522 -3.89 -8.53 -30.04
CA LYS A 522 -3.86 -9.10 -28.67
C LYS A 522 -4.98 -10.09 -28.36
N LEU A 523 -5.95 -10.33 -29.25
CA LEU A 523 -6.95 -11.40 -29.12
C LEU A 523 -6.47 -12.67 -29.86
N LEU A 524 -5.95 -12.56 -31.08
CA LEU A 524 -5.34 -13.69 -31.80
C LEU A 524 -4.06 -14.19 -31.12
N GLU A 525 -3.29 -13.30 -30.50
CA GLU A 525 -2.17 -13.66 -29.60
C GLU A 525 -2.66 -14.48 -28.41
N ALA A 526 -3.81 -14.13 -27.80
CA ALA A 526 -4.35 -14.87 -26.66
C ALA A 526 -4.87 -16.26 -27.05
N VAL A 527 -5.55 -16.38 -28.21
CA VAL A 527 -6.01 -17.66 -28.75
C VAL A 527 -4.82 -18.62 -28.96
N MET A 528 -3.77 -18.17 -29.63
CA MET A 528 -2.60 -19.02 -29.84
C MET A 528 -1.72 -19.23 -28.61
N ALA A 529 -1.72 -18.31 -27.64
CA ALA A 529 -1.11 -18.58 -26.34
C ALA A 529 -1.78 -19.79 -25.67
N ARG A 530 -3.11 -19.84 -25.64
CA ARG A 530 -3.87 -20.98 -25.08
C ARG A 530 -3.61 -22.28 -25.84
N ARG A 531 -3.50 -22.23 -27.18
CA ARG A 531 -3.14 -23.40 -28.00
C ARG A 531 -1.74 -23.94 -27.70
N LEU A 532 -0.75 -23.05 -27.62
CA LEU A 532 0.63 -23.43 -27.30
C LEU A 532 0.74 -23.98 -25.86
N SER A 533 0.04 -23.38 -24.89
CA SER A 533 -0.05 -23.94 -23.53
C SER A 533 -0.75 -25.30 -23.51
N TYR A 534 -1.83 -25.50 -24.26
CA TYR A 534 -2.50 -26.81 -24.37
C TYR A 534 -1.56 -27.89 -24.92
N LEU A 535 -0.82 -27.59 -25.99
CA LEU A 535 0.20 -28.51 -26.52
C LEU A 535 1.31 -28.78 -25.49
N ALA A 536 1.78 -27.74 -24.78
CA ALA A 536 2.84 -27.85 -23.79
C ALA A 536 2.47 -28.75 -22.60
N GLU A 537 1.27 -28.60 -22.03
CA GLU A 537 0.83 -29.46 -20.93
C GLU A 537 0.45 -30.88 -21.43
N LYS A 538 -0.27 -30.99 -22.57
CA LYS A 538 -0.74 -32.29 -23.09
C LYS A 538 0.38 -33.22 -23.54
N HIS A 539 1.43 -32.67 -24.15
CA HIS A 539 2.55 -33.44 -24.70
C HIS A 539 3.84 -33.30 -23.87
N GLY A 540 3.76 -32.70 -22.68
CA GLY A 540 4.90 -32.61 -21.73
C GLY A 540 6.08 -31.76 -22.22
N LEU A 541 5.85 -30.81 -23.13
CA LEU A 541 6.91 -30.09 -23.86
C LEU A 541 7.76 -29.13 -22.99
N LEU A 542 7.35 -28.90 -21.74
CA LEU A 542 7.99 -28.03 -20.75
C LEU A 542 8.04 -28.72 -19.37
N LEU A 543 9.24 -28.82 -18.77
CA LEU A 543 9.45 -29.54 -17.52
C LEU A 543 8.59 -29.03 -16.36
N ASN A 544 8.23 -29.92 -15.43
CA ASN A 544 7.37 -29.60 -14.28
C ASN A 544 7.93 -28.54 -13.32
N SER A 545 9.23 -28.26 -13.35
CA SER A 545 9.90 -27.23 -12.55
C SER A 545 9.93 -25.85 -13.22
N GLN A 546 9.40 -25.71 -14.43
CA GLN A 546 9.20 -24.42 -15.08
C GLN A 546 7.76 -23.95 -14.84
N PHE A 547 7.60 -22.93 -14.00
CA PHE A 547 6.29 -22.50 -13.48
C PHE A 547 5.72 -21.27 -14.19
N GLY A 548 6.57 -20.27 -14.44
CA GLY A 548 6.12 -18.96 -14.91
C GLY A 548 5.38 -19.03 -16.26
N GLY A 549 4.25 -18.33 -16.36
CA GLY A 549 3.50 -18.17 -17.62
C GLY A 549 2.63 -19.35 -18.06
N ARG A 550 2.49 -20.39 -17.22
CA ARG A 550 1.71 -21.61 -17.52
C ARG A 550 0.38 -21.68 -16.76
N PRO A 551 -0.65 -22.35 -17.31
CA PRO A 551 -1.90 -22.59 -16.59
C PRO A 551 -1.67 -23.53 -15.39
N GLY A 552 -2.35 -23.26 -14.26
CA GLY A 552 -2.28 -24.10 -13.06
C GLY A 552 -0.95 -24.08 -12.30
N ARG A 553 0.04 -23.28 -12.74
CA ARG A 553 1.34 -23.11 -12.09
C ARG A 553 1.42 -21.79 -11.35
N THR A 554 1.99 -21.77 -10.14
CA THR A 554 2.06 -20.56 -9.30
C THR A 554 3.43 -20.39 -8.64
N THR A 555 3.69 -19.20 -8.09
CA THR A 555 4.95 -18.90 -7.39
C THR A 555 5.06 -19.66 -6.07
N GLU A 556 3.94 -19.90 -5.40
CA GLU A 556 3.85 -20.71 -4.17
C GLU A 556 4.26 -22.16 -4.42
N GLN A 557 3.87 -22.74 -5.57
CA GLN A 557 4.32 -24.08 -5.97
C GLN A 557 5.83 -24.16 -6.23
N ALA A 558 6.41 -23.12 -6.85
CA ALA A 558 7.85 -23.04 -7.08
C ALA A 558 8.63 -23.00 -5.75
N LEU A 559 8.17 -22.19 -4.79
CA LEU A 559 8.73 -22.12 -3.44
C LEU A 559 8.52 -23.42 -2.65
N LEU A 560 7.37 -24.09 -2.81
CA LEU A 560 7.07 -25.37 -2.18
C LEU A 560 8.00 -26.49 -2.65
N VAL A 561 8.34 -26.53 -3.95
CA VAL A 561 9.31 -27.51 -4.49
C VAL A 561 10.71 -27.28 -3.91
N LEU A 562 11.16 -26.02 -3.80
CA LEU A 562 12.44 -25.67 -3.19
C LEU A 562 12.46 -26.01 -1.69
N SER A 563 11.42 -25.64 -0.93
CA SER A 563 11.30 -26.00 0.50
C SER A 563 11.30 -27.51 0.69
N SER A 564 10.57 -28.25 -0.16
CA SER A 564 10.52 -29.71 -0.11
C SER A 564 11.88 -30.36 -0.41
N ALA A 565 12.67 -29.79 -1.30
CA ALA A 565 14.04 -30.24 -1.55
C ALA A 565 14.94 -29.98 -0.34
N ASN A 566 14.81 -28.82 0.31
CA ASN A 566 15.54 -28.45 1.51
C ASN A 566 15.19 -29.33 2.72
N ASP A 567 13.90 -29.56 3.01
CA ASP A 567 13.47 -30.46 4.09
C ASP A 567 13.95 -31.91 3.86
N LYS A 568 13.93 -32.40 2.61
CA LYS A 568 14.47 -33.71 2.23
C LYS A 568 15.99 -33.82 2.34
N ALA A 569 16.72 -32.72 2.09
CA ALA A 569 18.16 -32.65 2.29
C ALA A 569 18.52 -32.68 3.78
N TRP A 570 17.87 -31.82 4.58
CA TRP A 570 18.10 -31.74 6.02
C TRP A 570 17.79 -33.05 6.74
N TYR A 571 16.74 -33.76 6.35
CA TYR A 571 16.44 -35.11 6.87
C TYR A 571 17.55 -36.13 6.61
N LYS A 572 18.34 -35.96 5.53
CA LYS A 572 19.48 -36.82 5.18
C LYS A 572 20.83 -36.25 5.65
N HIS A 573 20.82 -35.29 6.58
CA HIS A 573 21.99 -34.53 7.05
C HIS A 573 22.81 -33.92 5.90
N LYS A 574 22.14 -33.54 4.81
CA LYS A 574 22.73 -32.87 3.64
C LYS A 574 22.49 -31.36 3.65
N VAL A 575 23.36 -30.65 2.95
CA VAL A 575 23.31 -29.20 2.75
C VAL A 575 22.75 -28.90 1.35
N VAL A 576 21.84 -27.94 1.25
CA VAL A 576 21.41 -27.37 -0.04
C VAL A 576 22.17 -26.09 -0.31
N THR A 577 22.73 -25.95 -1.50
CA THR A 577 23.31 -24.70 -1.98
C THR A 577 22.57 -24.26 -3.22
N LEU A 578 21.95 -23.08 -3.17
CA LEU A 578 21.18 -22.48 -4.25
C LEU A 578 21.93 -21.29 -4.84
N ILE A 579 21.79 -21.13 -6.15
CA ILE A 579 22.28 -20.04 -6.97
C ILE A 579 21.10 -19.49 -7.79
N ALA A 580 20.96 -18.17 -7.84
CA ALA A 580 19.88 -17.46 -8.53
C ALA A 580 20.43 -16.57 -9.65
N PHE A 581 19.73 -16.54 -10.79
CA PHE A 581 20.10 -15.78 -11.99
C PHE A 581 18.92 -14.92 -12.47
N ASP A 582 19.22 -13.68 -12.89
CA ASP A 582 18.30 -12.68 -13.46
C ASP A 582 18.72 -12.39 -14.91
N LEU A 583 17.85 -12.63 -15.89
CA LEU A 583 18.14 -12.37 -17.31
C LEU A 583 18.03 -10.87 -17.65
N LYS A 584 19.16 -10.25 -17.97
CA LYS A 584 19.21 -8.85 -18.42
C LYS A 584 18.43 -8.70 -19.73
N GLY A 585 17.39 -7.86 -19.71
CA GLY A 585 16.58 -7.56 -20.90
C GLY A 585 15.60 -8.67 -21.29
N ALA A 586 15.10 -9.44 -20.31
CA ALA A 586 14.07 -10.46 -20.52
C ALA A 586 12.91 -10.00 -21.43
N PHE A 587 12.36 -10.94 -22.21
CA PHE A 587 11.51 -10.73 -23.38
C PHE A 587 12.14 -9.95 -24.54
N ASN A 588 12.71 -8.78 -24.32
CA ASN A 588 13.25 -7.93 -25.39
C ASN A 588 14.50 -8.53 -26.06
N GLY A 589 15.36 -9.22 -25.30
CA GLY A 589 16.56 -9.93 -25.79
C GLY A 589 16.30 -11.32 -26.38
N VAL A 590 15.06 -11.67 -26.74
CA VAL A 590 14.75 -13.00 -27.30
C VAL A 590 15.10 -13.05 -28.78
N ASN A 591 16.14 -13.83 -29.14
CA ASN A 591 16.48 -14.04 -30.53
C ASN A 591 15.43 -14.91 -31.25
N ARG A 592 14.87 -14.39 -32.36
CA ARG A 592 13.87 -15.07 -33.20
C ARG A 592 14.32 -16.44 -33.71
N THR A 593 15.56 -16.58 -34.15
CA THR A 593 16.07 -17.82 -34.77
C THR A 593 16.32 -18.88 -33.71
N SER A 594 16.89 -18.50 -32.56
CA SER A 594 17.04 -19.41 -31.40
C SER A 594 15.69 -19.87 -30.84
N LEU A 595 14.67 -19.00 -30.84
CA LEU A 595 13.30 -19.38 -30.48
C LEU A 595 12.70 -20.39 -31.48
N ASP A 596 12.83 -20.17 -32.80
CA ASP A 596 12.27 -21.11 -33.78
C ASP A 596 12.92 -22.50 -33.68
N ALA A 597 14.24 -22.56 -33.47
CA ALA A 597 14.96 -23.81 -33.23
C ALA A 597 14.44 -24.54 -31.97
N SER A 598 14.21 -23.81 -30.86
CA SER A 598 13.62 -24.40 -29.64
C SER A 598 12.18 -24.91 -29.86
N LEU A 599 11.37 -24.19 -30.65
CA LEU A 599 10.02 -24.60 -31.01
C LEU A 599 10.05 -25.85 -31.92
N GLN A 600 10.97 -25.92 -32.88
CA GLN A 600 11.14 -27.08 -33.76
C GLN A 600 11.60 -28.32 -32.98
N ALA A 601 12.58 -28.18 -32.08
CA ALA A 601 13.05 -29.24 -31.19
C ALA A 601 11.96 -29.74 -30.20
N ARG A 602 10.83 -29.04 -30.10
CA ARG A 602 9.67 -29.41 -29.29
C ARG A 602 8.44 -29.76 -30.14
N ARG A 603 8.66 -30.10 -31.42
CA ARG A 603 7.63 -30.54 -32.41
C ARG A 603 6.49 -29.53 -32.63
N ILE A 604 6.73 -28.25 -32.36
CA ILE A 604 5.73 -27.20 -32.57
C ILE A 604 5.52 -27.00 -34.09
N PRO A 605 4.27 -27.07 -34.60
CA PRO A 605 4.05 -27.20 -36.04
C PRO A 605 4.48 -25.96 -36.84
N ILE A 606 4.96 -26.18 -38.06
CA ILE A 606 5.48 -25.16 -38.96
C ILE A 606 4.46 -24.05 -39.25
N VAL A 607 3.16 -24.36 -39.22
CA VAL A 607 2.06 -23.38 -39.35
C VAL A 607 2.09 -22.38 -38.19
N ALA A 608 2.25 -22.86 -36.95
CA ALA A 608 2.37 -22.00 -35.78
C ALA A 608 3.70 -21.23 -35.79
N ARG A 609 4.81 -21.91 -36.10
CA ARG A 609 6.16 -21.32 -36.21
C ARG A 609 6.23 -20.18 -37.22
N LYS A 610 5.74 -20.37 -38.45
CA LYS A 610 5.65 -19.31 -39.48
C LYS A 610 4.89 -18.08 -38.98
N ARG A 611 3.77 -18.26 -38.27
CA ARG A 611 3.01 -17.13 -37.70
C ARG A 611 3.74 -16.46 -36.52
N ILE A 612 4.48 -17.20 -35.69
CA ILE A 612 5.32 -16.65 -34.61
C ILE A 612 6.48 -15.83 -35.19
N ALA A 613 7.16 -16.32 -36.22
CA ALA A 613 8.19 -15.58 -36.94
C ALA A 613 7.62 -14.28 -37.54
N SER A 614 6.43 -14.32 -38.16
CA SER A 614 5.76 -13.12 -38.68
C SER A 614 5.34 -12.13 -37.57
N PHE A 615 5.03 -12.61 -36.36
CA PHE A 615 4.72 -11.77 -35.19
C PHE A 615 5.96 -11.03 -34.64
N MET A 616 7.16 -11.60 -34.73
CA MET A 616 8.42 -10.96 -34.31
C MET A 616 9.08 -10.10 -35.40
N ASN A 617 8.76 -10.34 -36.67
CA ASN A 617 9.31 -9.60 -37.80
C ASN A 617 8.69 -8.21 -38.00
N ASP A 618 9.45 -7.30 -38.61
CA ASP A 618 9.01 -5.99 -39.14
C ASP A 618 8.26 -5.14 -38.09
N ARG A 619 8.70 -5.28 -36.83
CA ARG A 619 8.14 -4.57 -35.67
C ARG A 619 8.52 -3.10 -35.74
N HIS A 620 7.55 -2.24 -35.47
CA HIS A 620 7.75 -0.80 -35.34
C HIS A 620 7.36 -0.37 -33.92
N ALA A 621 7.95 0.71 -33.43
CA ALA A 621 7.56 1.30 -32.16
C ALA A 621 7.83 2.81 -32.09
N SER A 622 7.02 3.48 -31.29
CA SER A 622 7.32 4.80 -30.76
C SER A 622 7.45 4.69 -29.24
N ILE A 623 8.37 5.42 -28.64
CA ILE A 623 8.48 5.51 -27.18
C ILE A 623 7.83 6.80 -26.66
N GLY A 624 7.16 6.71 -25.51
CA GLY A 624 6.49 7.84 -24.87
C GLY A 624 6.55 7.80 -23.36
N PHE A 625 6.73 8.98 -22.76
CA PHE A 625 6.84 9.20 -21.32
C PHE A 625 6.48 10.66 -21.00
N ASP A 626 6.03 10.91 -19.76
CA ASP A 626 5.40 12.16 -19.35
C ASP A 626 4.23 12.57 -20.29
N ASP A 627 4.50 13.45 -21.24
CA ASP A 627 3.63 13.85 -22.35
C ASP A 627 4.36 13.92 -23.70
N PHE A 628 5.65 13.55 -23.73
CA PHE A 628 6.44 13.38 -24.94
C PHE A 628 6.18 12.02 -25.61
N ARG A 629 6.34 11.98 -26.94
CA ARG A 629 6.31 10.76 -27.75
C ARG A 629 7.17 10.95 -29.00
N THR A 630 7.99 9.96 -29.35
CA THR A 630 8.67 9.93 -30.66
C THR A 630 7.70 9.62 -31.80
N GLU A 631 8.18 9.76 -33.03
CA GLU A 631 7.59 9.11 -34.20
C GLU A 631 7.73 7.57 -34.12
N THR A 632 7.22 6.86 -35.13
CA THR A 632 7.09 5.40 -35.12
C THR A 632 8.16 4.74 -36.00
N GLU A 633 9.26 4.37 -35.37
CA GLU A 633 10.46 3.85 -36.02
C GLU A 633 10.49 2.31 -36.11
N PRO A 634 11.23 1.72 -37.06
CA PRO A 634 11.47 0.28 -37.10
C PRO A 634 12.39 -0.17 -35.96
N LEU A 635 12.03 -1.27 -35.28
CA LEU A 635 12.86 -1.90 -34.25
C LEU A 635 13.86 -2.87 -34.88
N GLY A 636 15.13 -2.46 -35.00
CA GLY A 636 16.20 -3.30 -35.57
C GLY A 636 16.38 -4.65 -34.87
N HIS A 637 16.15 -4.72 -33.55
CA HIS A 637 16.19 -5.96 -32.76
C HIS A 637 14.95 -6.11 -31.87
N ALA A 638 13.83 -6.52 -32.48
CA ALA A 638 12.60 -6.79 -31.74
C ALA A 638 12.53 -8.24 -31.21
N GLY A 639 12.68 -8.39 -29.89
CA GLY A 639 12.28 -9.61 -29.18
C GLY A 639 10.77 -9.73 -28.96
N LEU A 640 10.39 -10.41 -27.89
CA LEU A 640 8.98 -10.63 -27.53
C LEU A 640 8.38 -9.35 -26.91
N ALA A 641 7.26 -8.86 -27.45
CA ALA A 641 6.66 -7.61 -26.99
C ALA A 641 6.15 -7.72 -25.53
N GLN A 642 6.71 -6.91 -24.62
CA GLN A 642 6.36 -6.89 -23.20
C GLN A 642 4.95 -6.33 -22.98
N GLY A 643 3.98 -7.24 -22.85
CA GLY A 643 2.55 -6.93 -22.72
C GLY A 643 1.63 -7.73 -23.65
N SER A 644 2.17 -8.48 -24.62
CA SER A 644 1.42 -9.50 -25.36
C SER A 644 1.09 -10.71 -24.45
N PRO A 645 -0.10 -11.32 -24.57
CA PRO A 645 -0.42 -12.60 -23.92
C PRO A 645 0.30 -13.81 -24.54
N LEU A 646 0.91 -13.67 -25.72
CA LEU A 646 1.68 -14.73 -26.39
C LEU A 646 3.13 -14.79 -25.89
N SER A 647 3.72 -13.65 -25.51
CA SER A 647 5.11 -13.57 -25.03
C SER A 647 5.46 -14.53 -23.88
N PRO A 648 4.64 -14.72 -22.82
CA PRO A 648 5.01 -15.59 -21.71
C PRO A 648 5.24 -17.06 -22.09
N ILE A 649 4.39 -17.65 -22.94
CA ILE A 649 4.55 -19.04 -23.38
C ILE A 649 5.69 -19.19 -24.40
N LEU A 650 5.96 -18.17 -25.22
CA LEU A 650 7.14 -18.17 -26.11
C LEU A 650 8.45 -18.02 -25.32
N PHE A 651 8.49 -17.19 -24.27
CA PHE A 651 9.64 -17.10 -23.37
C PHE A 651 9.86 -18.38 -22.57
N ALA A 652 8.77 -19.04 -22.17
CA ALA A 652 8.81 -20.37 -21.59
C ALA A 652 9.43 -21.42 -22.56
N PHE A 653 9.11 -21.39 -23.86
CA PHE A 653 9.81 -22.24 -24.84
C PHE A 653 11.28 -21.83 -25.06
N PHE A 654 11.60 -20.55 -25.08
CA PHE A 654 12.97 -20.04 -25.21
C PHE A 654 13.89 -20.50 -24.06
N ASN A 655 13.41 -20.39 -22.82
CA ASN A 655 14.17 -20.80 -21.62
C ASN A 655 14.16 -22.32 -21.35
N ALA A 656 13.36 -23.13 -22.07
CA ALA A 656 13.16 -24.54 -21.73
C ALA A 656 14.42 -25.43 -21.79
N ASP A 657 15.47 -25.01 -22.51
CA ASP A 657 16.78 -25.67 -22.53
C ASP A 657 17.63 -25.38 -21.28
N LEU A 658 17.35 -24.28 -20.56
CA LEU A 658 18.05 -23.90 -19.33
C LEU A 658 17.50 -24.66 -18.10
N VAL A 659 16.19 -24.95 -18.12
CA VAL A 659 15.43 -25.61 -17.03
C VAL A 659 15.28 -27.12 -17.25
N ASP A 660 16.11 -27.69 -18.10
CA ASP A 660 16.15 -29.12 -18.48
C ASP A 660 16.49 -30.07 -17.32
N GLN A 661 17.14 -29.57 -16.26
CA GLN A 661 17.56 -30.37 -15.11
C GLN A 661 16.40 -30.65 -14.14
N SER A 662 15.90 -31.90 -14.20
CA SER A 662 14.88 -32.42 -13.27
C SER A 662 15.30 -32.34 -11.79
N VAL A 663 14.31 -32.13 -10.90
CA VAL A 663 14.51 -32.07 -9.45
C VAL A 663 14.64 -33.48 -8.87
N ASN A 664 15.78 -33.78 -8.24
CA ASN A 664 16.12 -35.09 -7.67
C ASN A 664 16.84 -34.96 -6.31
N SER A 665 17.40 -36.06 -5.78
CA SER A 665 18.06 -36.10 -4.46
C SER A 665 19.41 -35.39 -4.35
N ASN A 666 19.95 -34.92 -5.47
CA ASN A 666 21.29 -34.34 -5.59
C ASN A 666 21.25 -32.88 -6.06
N GLY A 667 20.07 -32.35 -6.37
CA GLY A 667 19.88 -31.00 -6.90
C GLY A 667 18.60 -30.86 -7.72
N GLY A 668 18.40 -29.70 -8.30
CA GLY A 668 17.32 -29.40 -9.23
C GLY A 668 17.51 -28.04 -9.87
N ALA A 669 16.67 -27.72 -10.85
CA ALA A 669 16.54 -26.38 -11.40
C ALA A 669 15.04 -26.03 -11.52
N SER A 670 14.70 -24.75 -11.38
CA SER A 670 13.35 -24.22 -11.58
C SER A 670 13.39 -22.81 -12.16
N ALA A 671 12.31 -22.41 -12.84
CA ALA A 671 12.21 -21.06 -13.41
C ALA A 671 10.81 -20.46 -13.26
N PHE A 672 10.77 -19.15 -13.04
CA PHE A 672 9.56 -18.35 -13.05
C PHE A 672 9.72 -17.18 -14.02
N ILE A 673 9.40 -17.41 -15.29
CA ILE A 673 9.71 -16.50 -16.42
C ILE A 673 11.23 -16.31 -16.53
N ASP A 674 11.75 -15.20 -16.01
CA ASP A 674 13.11 -14.70 -16.09
C ASP A 674 13.95 -14.95 -14.83
N ASP A 675 13.29 -15.17 -13.69
CA ASP A 675 13.93 -15.72 -12.48
C ASP A 675 14.30 -17.20 -12.73
N TYR A 676 15.60 -17.52 -12.77
CA TYR A 676 16.11 -18.90 -12.85
C TYR A 676 16.87 -19.29 -11.58
N PHE A 677 16.47 -20.41 -10.99
CA PHE A 677 17.06 -20.97 -9.77
C PHE A 677 17.68 -22.34 -10.05
N ARG A 678 18.93 -22.52 -9.64
CA ARG A 678 19.64 -23.79 -9.68
C ARG A 678 20.13 -24.14 -8.27
N TRP A 679 20.05 -25.40 -7.86
CA TRP A 679 20.59 -25.85 -6.59
C TRP A 679 21.21 -27.25 -6.64
N ARG A 680 22.23 -27.48 -5.81
CA ARG A 680 22.87 -28.78 -5.55
C ARG A 680 22.61 -29.23 -4.11
N VAL A 681 22.68 -30.54 -3.86
CA VAL A 681 22.42 -31.16 -2.56
C VAL A 681 23.53 -32.18 -2.21
N GLY A 682 24.44 -31.76 -1.33
CA GLY A 682 25.71 -32.42 -1.01
C GLY A 682 25.90 -32.67 0.49
N ARG A 683 27.08 -33.14 0.91
CA ARG A 683 27.41 -33.25 2.34
C ARG A 683 27.99 -31.94 2.87
N LEU A 684 28.78 -31.25 2.05
CA LEU A 684 29.42 -29.98 2.38
C LEU A 684 28.94 -28.86 1.46
N ALA A 685 29.06 -27.61 1.92
CA ALA A 685 28.73 -26.43 1.11
C ALA A 685 29.74 -26.27 -0.04
N GLU A 686 31.01 -26.53 0.24
CA GLU A 686 32.15 -26.40 -0.64
C GLU A 686 32.06 -27.38 -1.82
N GLU A 687 31.63 -28.63 -1.57
CA GLU A 687 31.34 -29.63 -2.60
C GLU A 687 30.27 -29.13 -3.59
N ASN A 688 29.20 -28.51 -3.08
CA ASN A 688 28.13 -27.97 -3.92
C ASN A 688 28.61 -26.74 -4.70
N ILE A 689 29.35 -25.83 -4.06
CA ILE A 689 29.88 -24.60 -4.69
C ILE A 689 30.83 -24.96 -5.82
N ALA A 690 31.77 -25.88 -5.61
CA ALA A 690 32.67 -26.35 -6.66
C ALA A 690 31.91 -26.93 -7.85
N LYS A 691 30.87 -27.75 -7.61
CA LYS A 691 30.03 -28.30 -8.70
C LYS A 691 29.18 -27.25 -9.41
N ILE A 692 28.71 -26.23 -8.69
CA ILE A 692 28.04 -25.08 -9.32
C ILE A 692 29.03 -24.30 -10.20
N GLN A 693 30.27 -24.09 -9.74
CA GLN A 693 31.32 -23.35 -10.46
C GLN A 693 31.90 -24.09 -11.66
N PHE A 694 32.11 -25.40 -11.57
CA PHE A 694 32.76 -26.20 -12.63
C PHE A 694 31.79 -26.97 -13.54
N GLU A 695 30.58 -27.32 -13.08
CA GLU A 695 29.56 -28.01 -13.91
C GLU A 695 28.42 -27.08 -14.36
N ASP A 696 27.78 -26.36 -13.43
CA ASP A 696 26.53 -25.64 -13.75
C ASP A 696 26.77 -24.28 -14.42
N ILE A 697 27.70 -23.46 -13.92
CA ILE A 697 27.98 -22.11 -14.46
C ILE A 697 28.45 -22.16 -15.93
N PRO A 698 29.48 -22.96 -16.32
CA PRO A 698 29.96 -22.97 -17.71
C PRO A 698 28.86 -23.39 -18.71
N ARG A 699 27.97 -24.30 -18.29
CA ARG A 699 26.80 -24.75 -19.05
C ARG A 699 25.75 -23.64 -19.21
N ILE A 700 25.52 -22.86 -18.16
CA ILE A 700 24.59 -21.72 -18.15
C ILE A 700 25.14 -20.56 -19.00
N GLU A 701 26.46 -20.32 -18.94
CA GLU A 701 27.15 -19.35 -19.80
C GLU A 701 27.18 -19.79 -21.27
N GLU A 702 27.36 -21.08 -21.56
CA GLU A 702 27.25 -21.63 -22.91
C GLU A 702 25.84 -21.50 -23.47
N TRP A 703 24.82 -21.83 -22.68
CA TRP A 703 23.42 -21.60 -23.05
C TRP A 703 23.19 -20.11 -23.38
N ALA A 704 23.66 -19.21 -22.51
CA ALA A 704 23.53 -17.76 -22.71
C ALA A 704 24.27 -17.26 -23.96
N ARG A 705 25.48 -17.77 -24.24
CA ARG A 705 26.27 -17.49 -25.46
C ARG A 705 25.55 -17.92 -26.74
N ARG A 706 24.94 -19.12 -26.70
CA ARG A 706 24.18 -19.72 -27.81
C ARG A 706 22.86 -18.98 -28.11
N ILE A 707 22.15 -18.50 -27.08
CA ILE A 707 20.88 -17.76 -27.22
C ILE A 707 21.04 -16.23 -27.24
N ARG A 708 22.27 -15.74 -26.98
CA ARG A 708 22.71 -14.34 -26.90
C ARG A 708 22.02 -13.51 -25.82
N GLY A 709 21.66 -14.19 -24.73
CA GLY A 709 21.29 -13.56 -23.48
C GLY A 709 22.52 -13.11 -22.69
N SER A 710 22.30 -12.23 -21.71
CA SER A 710 23.28 -11.91 -20.67
C SER A 710 22.58 -11.89 -19.31
N PHE A 711 23.32 -12.21 -18.25
CA PHE A 711 22.80 -12.14 -16.89
C PHE A 711 23.06 -10.75 -16.27
N SER A 712 22.20 -10.36 -15.35
CA SER A 712 22.21 -9.07 -14.67
C SER A 712 23.36 -9.01 -13.65
N THR A 713 24.37 -8.18 -13.92
CA THR A 713 25.51 -7.93 -13.00
C THR A 713 25.14 -7.07 -11.79
N ALA A 714 23.86 -6.74 -11.60
CA ALA A 714 23.37 -5.92 -10.49
C ALA A 714 23.24 -6.68 -9.15
N ALA A 715 23.61 -7.97 -9.12
CA ALA A 715 24.05 -8.67 -7.92
C ALA A 715 25.55 -8.99 -8.07
N PRO A 716 26.40 -8.73 -7.05
CA PRO A 716 27.85 -8.90 -7.16
C PRO A 716 28.22 -10.39 -7.12
N TRP A 717 28.34 -10.98 -8.31
CA TRP A 717 28.39 -12.43 -8.52
C TRP A 717 27.10 -13.14 -8.01
N PRO A 718 26.91 -14.45 -8.31
CA PRO A 718 25.64 -15.10 -8.01
C PRO A 718 25.40 -15.20 -6.50
N ASN A 719 24.21 -14.75 -6.07
CA ASN A 719 23.76 -14.83 -4.67
C ASN A 719 23.66 -16.30 -4.20
N THR A 720 24.77 -16.81 -3.71
CA THR A 720 24.96 -18.23 -3.36
C THR A 720 24.46 -18.46 -1.95
N LEU A 721 23.28 -19.05 -1.82
CA LEU A 721 22.60 -19.25 -0.54
C LEU A 721 22.77 -20.69 -0.06
N CYS A 722 23.50 -20.86 1.04
CA CYS A 722 23.72 -22.15 1.69
C CYS A 722 22.69 -22.39 2.81
N MET A 723 22.09 -23.58 2.83
CA MET A 723 21.08 -24.00 3.82
C MET A 723 21.50 -25.29 4.52
N GLU A 724 22.08 -25.16 5.72
CA GLU A 724 22.59 -26.28 6.52
C GLU A 724 21.56 -26.81 7.55
N PRO A 725 21.62 -28.11 7.90
CA PRO A 725 20.90 -28.65 9.05
C PRO A 725 21.37 -28.01 10.37
N ARG A 726 20.46 -27.78 11.32
CA ARG A 726 20.72 -27.06 12.58
C ARG A 726 21.96 -27.56 13.35
N GLN A 727 23.03 -26.77 13.38
CA GLN A 727 24.01 -26.75 14.48
C GLN A 727 24.19 -25.34 15.06
N PRO A 728 24.14 -25.13 16.40
CA PRO A 728 24.30 -23.80 16.98
C PRO A 728 25.74 -23.23 17.01
N ARG A 729 26.76 -23.99 16.58
CA ARG A 729 28.19 -23.65 16.81
C ARG A 729 29.11 -24.08 15.65
N LEU A 730 28.96 -23.49 14.46
CA LEU A 730 29.97 -23.63 13.39
C LEU A 730 30.13 -22.38 12.50
N TRP A 731 29.80 -21.20 13.05
CA TRP A 731 29.76 -19.94 12.29
C TRP A 731 31.15 -19.32 11.97
N SER A 732 32.22 -20.13 12.01
CA SER A 732 33.62 -19.70 11.93
C SER A 732 34.38 -20.15 10.67
N ILE A 733 33.92 -21.18 9.96
CA ILE A 733 34.70 -21.77 8.84
C ILE A 733 34.44 -21.07 7.49
N ILE A 734 33.19 -20.68 7.19
CA ILE A 734 32.83 -20.00 5.92
C ILE A 734 33.42 -18.58 5.81
N LYS A 735 34.12 -18.08 6.85
CA LYS A 735 34.94 -16.85 6.78
C LYS A 735 36.41 -17.08 6.40
N GLY A 736 36.88 -18.32 6.28
CA GLY A 736 38.31 -18.63 6.09
C GLY A 736 38.82 -18.52 4.64
N ILE A 737 37.96 -18.66 3.63
CA ILE A 737 38.39 -18.89 2.24
C ILE A 737 38.40 -17.62 1.37
N PHE A 738 37.68 -16.56 1.76
CA PHE A 738 37.72 -15.25 1.09
C PHE A 738 38.53 -14.22 1.90
N TYR A 739 39.85 -14.40 1.92
CA TYR A 739 40.80 -13.50 2.58
C TYR A 739 41.82 -12.85 1.63
N HIS A 740 41.44 -12.63 0.37
CA HIS A 740 42.07 -11.69 -0.56
C HIS A 740 40.98 -10.86 -1.25
N TYR A 741 41.24 -9.56 -1.43
CA TYR A 741 40.35 -8.50 -1.95
C TYR A 741 39.12 -8.13 -1.09
N PRO A 742 39.00 -6.85 -0.64
CA PRO A 742 37.88 -6.39 0.19
C PRO A 742 36.80 -5.63 -0.59
N THR A 743 35.51 -5.81 -0.25
CA THR A 743 34.63 -4.74 0.28
C THR A 743 33.20 -5.23 0.60
N TYR A 744 32.50 -4.41 1.39
CA TYR A 744 31.15 -4.51 1.98
C TYR A 744 30.08 -5.38 1.29
N ALA A 745 29.38 -6.18 2.12
CA ALA A 745 28.13 -6.87 1.76
C ALA A 745 27.08 -6.74 2.90
N THR A 746 25.79 -6.69 2.55
CA THR A 746 24.65 -6.65 3.49
C THR A 746 23.71 -7.83 3.23
N ILE A 747 23.33 -8.57 4.27
CA ILE A 747 22.48 -9.76 4.17
C ILE A 747 21.08 -9.46 4.74
N LEU A 748 20.03 -9.84 4.01
CA LEU A 748 18.63 -9.76 4.44
C LEU A 748 17.88 -11.07 4.18
N PHE A 749 17.48 -11.78 5.24
CA PHE A 749 16.29 -12.65 5.24
C PHE A 749 15.75 -12.82 6.67
N PRO A 750 14.42 -12.80 6.89
CA PRO A 750 13.82 -13.09 8.19
C PRO A 750 13.86 -14.59 8.53
N ARG A 751 13.98 -14.94 9.81
CA ARG A 751 13.87 -16.33 10.29
C ARG A 751 12.41 -16.82 10.24
N CYS A 752 12.21 -18.06 9.79
CA CYS A 752 10.96 -18.80 9.98
C CYS A 752 11.25 -20.24 10.41
N HIS A 753 10.50 -20.77 11.39
CA HIS A 753 10.69 -22.13 11.89
C HIS A 753 9.38 -22.75 12.43
N ARG A 754 8.83 -23.69 11.64
CA ARG A 754 7.89 -24.78 11.97
C ARG A 754 7.07 -24.67 13.28
N ARG A 755 5.83 -24.19 13.17
CA ARG A 755 4.61 -25.02 13.08
C ARG A 755 3.56 -24.20 12.31
N VAL A 756 2.66 -24.85 11.57
CA VAL A 756 1.63 -24.18 10.75
C VAL A 756 0.28 -24.83 11.03
N PRO A 757 -0.55 -24.23 11.90
CA PRO A 757 -1.99 -24.17 11.68
C PRO A 757 -2.27 -23.27 10.47
N LEU A 758 -3.43 -23.41 9.82
CA LEU A 758 -3.93 -22.37 8.93
C LEU A 758 -4.12 -21.05 9.72
N TRP A 759 -4.14 -19.91 9.02
CA TRP A 759 -4.17 -18.53 9.54
C TRP A 759 -2.82 -17.90 9.96
N LEU A 760 -1.95 -17.58 8.99
CA LEU A 760 -1.10 -16.38 9.05
C LEU A 760 -0.50 -16.01 7.67
N LEU A 761 -1.24 -15.22 6.89
CA LEU A 761 -0.74 -14.57 5.66
C LEU A 761 -1.02 -13.06 5.64
N LEU A 762 -1.02 -12.46 6.83
CA LEU A 762 -1.03 -11.02 7.08
C LEU A 762 0.23 -10.66 7.88
N LEU A 763 0.70 -9.41 7.77
CA LEU A 763 1.94 -8.89 8.38
C LEU A 763 3.26 -9.26 7.69
N ASN A 764 3.35 -8.96 6.38
CA ASN A 764 4.57 -8.34 5.86
C ASN A 764 4.20 -6.96 5.31
N GLY A 765 4.63 -5.89 5.98
CA GLY A 765 4.22 -4.51 5.66
C GLY A 765 3.36 -3.78 6.69
N LYS A 766 3.71 -3.85 7.99
CA LYS A 766 3.32 -2.83 8.99
C LYS A 766 4.54 -2.29 9.74
N ARG A 767 4.96 -1.06 9.42
CA ARG A 767 5.57 -0.16 10.41
C ARG A 767 4.44 0.77 10.85
N SER A 768 4.06 0.72 12.12
CA SER A 768 3.06 1.62 12.71
C SER A 768 3.76 2.81 13.37
N PRO A 769 3.57 4.06 12.92
CA PRO A 769 3.81 5.23 13.74
C PRO A 769 2.58 5.51 14.61
N SER A 770 2.78 5.67 15.91
CA SER A 770 1.70 6.02 16.85
C SER A 770 1.27 7.49 16.71
N THR A 771 0.01 7.75 17.08
CA THR A 771 -0.60 9.08 17.21
C THR A 771 -0.79 9.43 18.68
N PRO A 772 -0.64 10.71 19.05
CA PRO A 772 -1.28 11.27 20.24
C PRO A 772 -2.29 12.39 19.92
N HIS A 773 -3.40 12.38 20.65
CA HIS A 773 -4.11 13.56 21.14
C HIS A 773 -4.01 13.48 22.69
N GLY A 774 -4.11 14.53 23.49
CA GLY A 774 -4.30 15.96 23.24
C GLY A 774 -4.87 16.63 24.50
N TYR A 775 -4.53 17.91 24.75
CA TYR A 775 -4.90 18.74 25.93
C TYR A 775 -4.21 18.37 27.27
N GLY A 776 -3.78 19.32 28.12
CA GLY A 776 -3.61 20.77 27.88
C GLY A 776 -3.22 21.62 29.11
N TYR A 777 -2.60 22.79 28.84
CA TYR A 777 -2.41 24.01 29.66
C TYR A 777 -1.50 24.07 30.92
N GLY A 778 -0.70 25.16 30.96
CA GLY A 778 -0.02 25.78 32.12
C GLY A 778 1.33 25.18 32.55
N ASP A 779 2.33 25.94 33.01
CA ASP A 779 2.70 27.36 32.78
C ASP A 779 4.18 27.57 33.19
N ASP A 780 4.79 28.72 32.85
CA ASP A 780 6.14 29.24 33.21
C ASP A 780 7.12 28.44 34.14
N ARG A 781 8.40 28.30 33.72
CA ARG A 781 9.55 29.13 34.21
C ARG A 781 10.96 28.77 33.64
N GLN A 782 11.60 29.79 33.07
CA GLN A 782 13.04 30.17 33.02
C GLN A 782 14.22 29.15 33.18
N ALA A 783 15.18 29.27 32.24
CA ALA A 783 16.66 29.31 32.37
C ALA A 783 17.42 28.23 33.19
N HIS A 784 18.56 27.70 32.74
CA HIS A 784 19.78 28.46 32.36
C HIS A 784 20.68 27.77 31.31
N LEU A 785 21.57 28.59 30.71
CA LEU A 785 22.65 28.21 29.80
C LEU A 785 23.97 27.92 30.53
N ALA A 786 24.72 26.93 30.03
CA ALA A 786 26.19 26.93 29.92
C ALA A 786 26.57 25.91 28.82
N SER A 787 27.09 26.26 27.64
CA SER A 787 28.24 27.09 27.26
C SER A 787 29.60 26.48 27.61
N MET A 788 30.17 25.70 26.69
CA MET A 788 31.61 25.59 26.56
C MET A 788 31.99 25.25 25.11
N GLU A 789 32.63 26.21 24.45
CA GLU A 789 33.21 26.09 23.12
C GLU A 789 34.59 25.42 23.22
N PHE A 790 35.03 24.69 22.19
CA PHE A 790 35.99 25.24 21.22
C PHE A 790 36.17 24.33 19.99
N ASP A 791 36.73 24.90 18.93
CA ASP A 791 36.75 24.36 17.57
C ASP A 791 38.15 23.78 17.18
N PRO A 792 38.73 23.83 15.95
CA PRO A 792 39.15 22.58 15.30
C PRO A 792 40.65 22.47 15.00
N GLN A 793 41.09 21.30 14.50
CA GLN A 793 41.69 21.10 13.15
C GLN A 793 42.59 19.85 13.04
N ALA A 794 42.61 19.25 11.83
CA ALA A 794 43.73 18.55 11.19
C ALA A 794 44.29 17.24 11.83
N ARG A 795 44.97 16.32 11.11
CA ARG A 795 45.02 15.95 9.67
C ARG A 795 45.54 14.50 9.57
N TYR A 796 45.33 13.86 8.41
CA TYR A 796 45.97 12.63 7.87
C TYR A 796 47.08 11.90 8.67
N GLY A 797 46.98 10.56 8.81
CA GLY A 797 48.15 9.71 9.08
C GLY A 797 47.88 8.25 9.49
N ALA A 798 48.37 7.30 8.70
CA ALA A 798 48.57 5.87 9.00
C ALA A 798 49.77 5.38 8.14
N PRO A 799 50.26 4.11 8.16
CA PRO A 799 49.89 2.94 8.99
C PRO A 799 51.08 2.05 9.52
N VAL A 800 50.79 1.08 10.42
CA VAL A 800 51.43 -0.30 10.47
C VAL A 800 52.94 -0.37 10.89
N PRO A 801 53.51 -1.46 11.51
CA PRO A 801 53.13 -2.89 11.44
C PRO A 801 53.06 -3.71 12.76
N MET A 802 52.78 -5.02 12.59
CA MET A 802 52.98 -6.11 13.57
C MET A 802 54.50 -6.50 13.68
N MET A 803 55.00 -7.48 14.44
CA MET A 803 54.45 -8.68 15.11
C MET A 803 55.49 -9.27 16.10
N ASN A 804 55.11 -10.04 17.14
CA ASN A 804 55.85 -11.25 17.57
C ASN A 804 55.16 -12.10 18.69
N LEU A 805 55.65 -13.34 18.86
CA LEU A 805 55.18 -14.47 19.72
C LEU A 805 56.16 -14.68 20.93
N PRO A 806 55.98 -15.56 21.97
CA PRO A 806 55.36 -16.92 22.08
C PRO A 806 54.21 -17.03 23.15
N ILE A 807 53.44 -18.11 23.42
CA ILE A 807 53.44 -19.59 23.22
C ILE A 807 53.88 -20.46 24.44
N ARG A 808 52.88 -21.11 25.10
CA ARG A 808 52.89 -22.38 25.90
C ARG A 808 53.68 -22.43 27.25
N ARG A 809 53.46 -23.35 28.23
CA ARG A 809 52.39 -24.34 28.62
C ARG A 809 52.78 -25.04 29.97
N LEU A 810 51.88 -25.86 30.55
CA LEU A 810 52.07 -26.97 31.53
C LEU A 810 51.89 -26.64 33.04
N SER A 811 51.67 -27.61 33.96
CA SER A 811 50.44 -28.43 34.18
C SER A 811 50.58 -29.48 35.33
N TYR A 812 49.59 -29.55 36.26
CA TYR A 812 49.16 -30.74 37.06
C TYR A 812 50.15 -31.42 38.06
N PRO A 813 49.70 -32.35 38.96
CA PRO A 813 48.43 -32.57 39.71
C PRO A 813 48.73 -32.74 41.24
N PRO A 814 48.13 -33.62 42.11
CA PRO A 814 46.80 -34.27 42.20
C PRO A 814 46.07 -34.07 43.57
N ALA A 815 45.06 -34.92 43.84
CA ALA A 815 44.07 -34.95 44.95
C ALA A 815 44.55 -35.01 46.42
N GLY A 816 43.66 -34.61 47.36
CA GLY A 816 43.73 -34.90 48.81
C GLY A 816 42.67 -34.17 49.68
N GLN A 817 42.04 -34.85 50.65
CA GLN A 817 41.11 -34.30 51.68
C GLN A 817 41.87 -34.16 53.05
N PRO A 818 41.28 -33.75 54.22
CA PRO A 818 39.92 -33.25 54.55
C PRO A 818 39.82 -32.02 55.53
N MET A 819 38.57 -31.56 55.74
CA MET A 819 37.93 -31.01 56.97
C MET A 819 38.32 -29.67 57.69
N GLN A 820 37.32 -28.76 57.68
CA GLN A 820 36.72 -27.99 58.81
C GLN A 820 37.36 -26.66 59.35
N PRO A 821 36.55 -25.78 60.01
CA PRO A 821 36.75 -24.31 60.00
C PRO A 821 37.09 -23.70 61.39
N PRO A 822 37.36 -22.38 61.52
CA PRO A 822 36.28 -21.42 61.83
C PRO A 822 36.49 -19.94 61.35
N GLY A 823 35.48 -19.07 61.55
CA GLY A 823 35.63 -17.68 62.03
C GLY A 823 35.98 -16.53 61.05
N PRO A 824 35.40 -15.31 61.23
CA PRO A 824 35.77 -14.07 60.52
C PRO A 824 36.70 -13.14 61.34
N PRO A 825 37.27 -12.04 60.79
CA PRO A 825 36.60 -10.73 60.96
C PRO A 825 36.80 -9.64 59.85
N ALA A 826 36.06 -8.54 60.04
CA ALA A 826 36.21 -7.11 59.66
C ALA A 826 37.62 -6.54 59.29
N SER A 827 37.81 -5.35 58.67
CA SER A 827 36.94 -4.35 57.97
C SER A 827 37.79 -3.16 57.45
N ARG A 828 37.25 -2.26 56.59
CA ARG A 828 37.38 -0.76 56.68
C ARG A 828 36.61 0.01 55.58
N CYS A 829 36.18 1.23 55.92
CA CYS A 829 35.62 2.32 55.07
C CYS A 829 36.55 3.58 55.26
N PRO A 830 36.21 4.87 55.00
CA PRO A 830 35.01 5.51 54.39
C PRO A 830 35.42 6.66 53.39
N GLU A 831 34.75 7.79 53.06
CA GLU A 831 33.35 8.30 53.06
C GLU A 831 33.24 9.54 52.10
N ALA A 832 32.03 9.88 51.61
CA ALA A 832 31.61 11.24 51.14
C ALA A 832 30.11 11.28 50.76
N GLY A 833 29.46 12.46 50.82
CA GLY A 833 28.07 12.73 50.38
C GLY A 833 27.85 14.24 50.14
N PRO A 834 26.66 14.85 50.37
CA PRO A 834 25.27 14.32 50.36
C PRO A 834 24.22 15.28 49.69
N TRP A 835 22.90 14.96 49.81
CA TRP A 835 21.68 15.79 49.53
C TRP A 835 21.26 16.06 48.05
N SER A 836 20.00 16.43 47.72
CA SER A 836 18.62 15.93 48.03
C SER A 836 17.61 16.64 47.06
N ASN A 837 16.39 16.16 46.75
CA ASN A 837 15.17 16.08 47.57
C ASN A 837 14.05 15.27 46.87
N GLU A 838 13.47 14.27 47.55
CA GLU A 838 12.01 14.01 47.68
C GLU A 838 11.79 12.82 48.66
N PRO A 839 10.60 12.64 49.27
CA PRO A 839 10.47 11.90 50.55
C PRO A 839 10.45 10.36 50.45
N PRO A 840 10.83 9.64 51.55
CA PRO A 840 11.13 8.21 51.50
C PRO A 840 9.93 7.29 51.80
N GLY A 841 9.33 6.70 50.75
CA GLY A 841 8.63 5.42 50.87
C GLY A 841 9.62 4.26 50.74
N ASN A 842 10.07 3.68 51.86
CA ASN A 842 11.19 2.71 51.88
C ASN A 842 10.81 1.40 51.12
N PRO A 843 11.41 1.10 49.95
CA PRO A 843 10.89 0.08 49.05
C PRO A 843 11.21 -1.35 49.52
N ARG A 844 10.16 -2.14 49.78
CA ARG A 844 10.30 -3.52 50.25
C ARG A 844 10.79 -4.46 49.14
N LEU A 845 11.59 -5.45 49.54
CA LEU A 845 11.99 -6.60 48.74
C LEU A 845 11.09 -7.80 49.07
N LEU A 846 10.79 -8.65 48.08
CA LEU A 846 9.95 -9.83 48.27
C LEU A 846 10.77 -10.98 48.87
N GLU A 847 10.13 -11.69 49.80
CA GLU A 847 10.64 -12.93 50.40
C GLU A 847 10.30 -14.13 49.49
N PRO A 848 11.14 -15.18 49.42
CA PRO A 848 10.87 -16.33 48.57
C PRO A 848 9.69 -17.17 49.09
N PRO A 849 8.81 -17.70 48.22
CA PRO A 849 7.56 -18.34 48.63
C PRO A 849 7.77 -19.74 49.26
N SER A 850 6.85 -20.12 50.16
CA SER A 850 6.78 -21.43 50.82
C SER A 850 5.53 -22.22 50.43
N ALA A 851 5.58 -23.55 50.61
CA ALA A 851 4.82 -24.51 49.80
C ALA A 851 3.38 -24.84 50.26
N GLN A 852 2.65 -23.94 50.92
CA GLN A 852 1.31 -24.24 51.49
C GLN A 852 0.19 -23.24 51.19
N ALA A 853 0.43 -22.18 50.42
CA ALA A 853 -0.55 -21.12 50.14
C ALA A 853 -1.58 -21.45 49.03
N ILE A 854 -2.12 -22.68 49.00
CA ILE A 854 -3.11 -23.13 47.98
C ILE A 854 -4.27 -23.87 48.65
N ALA A 855 -5.24 -23.13 49.19
CA ALA A 855 -6.53 -23.64 49.62
C ALA A 855 -7.61 -22.53 49.64
N ALA A 856 -8.80 -22.87 49.13
CA ALA A 856 -10.09 -22.18 49.27
C ALA A 856 -10.19 -20.67 48.91
N GLN A 857 -10.96 -20.38 47.85
CA GLN A 857 -12.24 -19.65 48.00
C GLN A 857 -13.20 -19.97 46.83
N ASP A 858 -14.49 -19.73 47.02
CA ASP A 858 -15.55 -20.61 46.48
C ASP A 858 -16.69 -19.87 45.74
N LYS A 859 -17.39 -20.60 44.88
CA LYS A 859 -18.76 -20.41 44.35
C LYS A 859 -19.08 -19.39 43.24
N GLU A 860 -20.13 -19.77 42.49
CA GLU A 860 -20.63 -19.20 41.23
C GLU A 860 -22.10 -18.73 41.36
N LEU A 861 -22.58 -17.96 40.38
CA LEU A 861 -24.00 -17.80 39.96
C LEU A 861 -24.01 -17.35 38.46
N PRO A 862 -25.15 -17.33 37.73
CA PRO A 862 -25.33 -18.19 36.55
C PRO A 862 -24.94 -17.60 35.18
N GLN A 863 -25.25 -18.36 34.12
CA GLN A 863 -24.54 -18.36 32.83
C GLN A 863 -25.40 -17.90 31.64
N LEU A 864 -24.74 -17.43 30.58
CA LEU A 864 -25.29 -17.19 29.23
C LEU A 864 -24.39 -17.90 28.18
N PRO A 865 -24.88 -18.33 27.01
CA PRO A 865 -24.25 -19.41 26.22
C PRO A 865 -23.19 -18.95 25.20
N THR A 866 -22.00 -19.52 25.33
CA THR A 866 -20.98 -19.67 24.28
C THR A 866 -20.75 -21.18 24.01
N ASN A 867 -19.74 -21.60 23.24
CA ASN A 867 -19.47 -23.06 23.14
C ASN A 867 -18.84 -23.59 24.43
N LEU A 868 -18.02 -22.78 25.10
CA LEU A 868 -17.73 -22.90 26.53
C LEU A 868 -18.81 -22.20 27.34
N ASP A 869 -19.08 -22.69 28.54
CA ASP A 869 -20.00 -22.03 29.46
C ASP A 869 -19.35 -20.87 30.25
N ALA A 870 -20.15 -20.09 30.97
CA ALA A 870 -19.68 -18.88 31.63
C ALA A 870 -18.73 -19.14 32.81
N SER A 871 -18.85 -20.28 33.53
CA SER A 871 -17.95 -20.61 34.63
C SER A 871 -16.75 -21.46 34.18
N GLU A 872 -16.87 -22.28 33.13
CA GLU A 872 -15.74 -22.84 32.37
C GLU A 872 -14.80 -21.69 31.93
N GLN A 873 -15.34 -20.65 31.27
CA GLN A 873 -14.56 -19.46 30.87
C GLN A 873 -13.96 -18.72 32.07
N TYR A 874 -14.73 -18.49 33.14
CA TYR A 874 -14.21 -17.83 34.36
C TYR A 874 -13.06 -18.63 34.98
N ASN A 875 -13.22 -19.95 35.13
CA ASN A 875 -12.22 -20.85 35.69
C ASN A 875 -10.95 -20.93 34.83
N ILE A 876 -11.06 -20.89 33.50
CA ILE A 876 -9.90 -20.80 32.59
C ILE A 876 -9.19 -19.44 32.76
N LEU A 877 -9.93 -18.33 32.77
CA LEU A 877 -9.38 -17.00 32.95
C LEU A 877 -8.72 -16.80 34.33
N HIS A 878 -9.26 -17.44 35.37
CA HIS A 878 -8.69 -17.48 36.72
C HIS A 878 -7.36 -18.23 36.73
N LYS A 879 -7.31 -19.46 36.18
CA LYS A 879 -6.07 -20.26 36.03
C LYS A 879 -4.97 -19.52 35.27
N VAL A 880 -5.32 -18.78 34.20
CA VAL A 880 -4.38 -17.93 33.46
C VAL A 880 -3.89 -16.75 34.32
N ASN A 881 -4.81 -16.04 34.99
CA ASN A 881 -4.48 -14.90 35.85
C ASN A 881 -3.54 -15.31 36.98
N ASP A 882 -3.85 -16.40 37.69
CA ASP A 882 -3.07 -16.86 38.85
C ASP A 882 -1.69 -17.32 38.43
N ARG A 883 -1.57 -18.07 37.32
CA ARG A 883 -0.28 -18.55 36.83
C ARG A 883 0.64 -17.40 36.44
N LEU A 884 0.10 -16.37 35.78
CA LEU A 884 0.85 -15.18 35.39
C LEU A 884 1.18 -14.27 36.59
N SER A 885 0.27 -14.10 37.57
CA SER A 885 0.54 -13.39 38.82
C SER A 885 1.60 -14.09 39.67
N GLN A 886 1.51 -15.42 39.85
CA GLN A 886 2.53 -16.26 40.49
C GLN A 886 3.90 -16.02 39.83
N TYR A 887 3.96 -16.12 38.50
CA TYR A 887 5.22 -15.99 37.80
C TYR A 887 5.81 -14.56 37.85
N ALA A 888 4.98 -13.50 37.83
CA ALA A 888 5.47 -12.13 38.01
C ALA A 888 5.99 -11.88 39.44
N TYR A 889 5.32 -12.42 40.46
CA TYR A 889 5.84 -12.41 41.83
C TYR A 889 7.20 -13.12 41.90
N ASP A 890 7.29 -14.34 41.39
CA ASP A 890 8.51 -15.14 41.41
C ASP A 890 9.65 -14.49 40.64
N PHE A 891 9.37 -13.85 39.50
CA PHE A 891 10.35 -13.09 38.73
C PHE A 891 10.87 -11.85 39.50
N VAL A 892 9.97 -11.11 40.16
CA VAL A 892 10.33 -9.93 40.96
C VAL A 892 11.11 -10.32 42.22
N ALA A 893 10.72 -11.41 42.89
CA ALA A 893 11.42 -11.95 44.05
C ALA A 893 12.79 -12.53 43.69
N LYS A 894 12.88 -13.39 42.66
CA LYS A 894 14.11 -14.07 42.23
C LYS A 894 15.22 -13.11 41.79
N TYR A 895 14.86 -11.98 41.21
CA TYR A 895 15.80 -10.93 40.81
C TYR A 895 15.82 -9.71 41.74
N GLN A 896 15.14 -9.79 42.89
CA GLN A 896 15.12 -8.78 43.96
C GLN A 896 14.84 -7.36 43.44
N PHE A 897 13.87 -7.23 42.52
CA PHE A 897 13.46 -5.93 42.00
C PHE A 897 12.65 -5.18 43.06
N ARG A 898 13.16 -4.02 43.51
CA ARG A 898 12.50 -3.13 44.48
C ARG A 898 11.09 -2.73 44.00
N VAL A 899 10.06 -3.15 44.73
CA VAL A 899 8.66 -2.82 44.46
C VAL A 899 8.35 -1.44 45.06
N PRO A 900 7.79 -0.48 44.28
CA PRO A 900 7.33 0.79 44.83
C PRO A 900 6.16 0.59 45.80
N ILE A 901 6.13 1.34 46.90
CA ILE A 901 4.95 1.45 47.75
C ILE A 901 4.04 2.51 47.12
N GLU A 902 2.82 2.12 46.76
CA GLU A 902 1.79 2.98 46.18
C GLU A 902 0.65 3.07 47.21
N GLN A 903 0.31 4.26 47.68
CA GLN A 903 -0.55 4.49 48.86
C GLN A 903 -1.96 3.87 48.73
N ASP A 904 -2.42 3.77 47.48
CA ASP A 904 -3.72 3.27 47.03
C ASP A 904 -3.81 1.74 46.92
N LYS A 905 -2.73 0.98 47.16
CA LYS A 905 -2.70 -0.48 46.98
C LYS A 905 -2.06 -1.26 48.13
N ARG A 906 -2.43 -2.55 48.22
CA ARG A 906 -1.90 -3.49 49.22
C ARG A 906 -0.38 -3.73 49.03
N PRO A 907 0.41 -3.78 50.13
CA PRO A 907 1.79 -4.23 50.09
C PRO A 907 1.86 -5.71 49.68
N VAL A 908 2.71 -6.03 48.69
CA VAL A 908 2.80 -7.37 48.12
C VAL A 908 3.55 -8.30 49.08
N LYS A 909 2.90 -9.38 49.51
CA LYS A 909 3.46 -10.48 50.32
C LYS A 909 3.27 -11.82 49.64
N VAL A 910 2.13 -12.03 48.97
CA VAL A 910 1.80 -13.21 48.17
C VAL A 910 1.45 -12.80 46.73
N PRO A 911 1.53 -13.69 45.73
CA PRO A 911 1.27 -13.34 44.33
C PRO A 911 -0.14 -12.82 44.05
N SER A 912 -1.12 -13.27 44.84
CA SER A 912 -2.53 -12.89 44.78
C SER A 912 -2.85 -11.53 45.40
N ASP A 913 -1.91 -10.87 46.08
CA ASP A 913 -2.09 -9.47 46.52
C ASP A 913 -2.21 -8.49 45.35
N ARG A 914 -1.94 -8.94 44.12
CA ARG A 914 -1.96 -8.15 42.88
C ARG A 914 -2.56 -8.95 41.73
N GLN A 915 -3.56 -8.37 41.07
CA GLN A 915 -4.10 -8.94 39.83
C GLN A 915 -3.07 -8.85 38.69
N TRP A 916 -3.19 -9.70 37.67
CA TRP A 916 -2.28 -9.68 36.51
C TRP A 916 -2.11 -8.28 35.89
N THR A 917 -3.19 -7.50 35.79
CA THR A 917 -3.15 -6.11 35.32
C THR A 917 -2.19 -5.21 36.11
N GLU A 918 -2.10 -5.38 37.42
CA GLU A 918 -1.17 -4.61 38.27
C GLU A 918 0.27 -5.09 38.12
N TRP A 919 0.48 -6.41 38.03
CA TRP A 919 1.79 -6.99 37.67
C TRP A 919 2.27 -6.49 36.31
N VAL A 920 1.38 -6.37 35.32
CA VAL A 920 1.68 -5.81 34.01
C VAL A 920 2.14 -4.35 34.12
N HIS A 921 1.45 -3.52 34.90
CA HIS A 921 1.88 -2.12 35.13
C HIS A 921 3.25 -2.06 35.82
N LEU A 922 3.50 -2.89 36.83
CA LEU A 922 4.79 -2.97 37.53
C LEU A 922 5.93 -3.44 36.60
N LEU A 923 5.73 -4.54 35.86
CA LEU A 923 6.71 -5.07 34.90
C LEU A 923 6.97 -4.08 33.76
N LYS A 924 5.94 -3.40 33.26
CA LYS A 924 6.08 -2.31 32.27
C LYS A 924 6.91 -1.16 32.84
N ARG A 925 6.66 -0.73 34.08
CA ARG A 925 7.42 0.33 34.77
C ARG A 925 8.89 -0.06 35.00
N LEU A 926 9.17 -1.31 35.37
CA LEU A 926 10.53 -1.85 35.52
C LEU A 926 11.24 -2.00 34.16
N ALA A 927 10.53 -2.32 33.09
CA ALA A 927 11.07 -2.41 31.73
C ALA A 927 11.39 -1.04 31.12
N THR A 928 10.49 -0.05 31.23
CA THR A 928 10.71 1.30 30.69
C THR A 928 11.81 2.06 31.43
N THR A 929 11.89 1.92 32.76
CA THR A 929 12.99 2.47 33.57
C THR A 929 14.32 1.71 33.45
N ARG A 930 14.42 0.74 32.51
CA ARG A 930 15.59 -0.13 32.27
C ARG A 930 16.07 -0.92 33.49
N ARG A 931 15.26 -1.06 34.54
CA ARG A 931 15.60 -1.81 35.76
C ARG A 931 15.65 -3.32 35.56
N ILE A 932 15.03 -3.85 34.50
CA ILE A 932 15.20 -5.24 34.05
C ILE A 932 16.39 -5.33 33.07
N PRO A 933 17.52 -5.98 33.43
CA PRO A 933 18.64 -6.16 32.51
C PRO A 933 18.24 -7.01 31.30
N ALA A 934 18.50 -6.50 30.10
CA ALA A 934 18.03 -7.14 28.86
C ALA A 934 18.57 -8.57 28.65
N HIS A 935 19.65 -9.00 29.32
CA HIS A 935 20.14 -10.38 29.24
C HIS A 935 19.22 -11.40 29.96
N LEU A 936 18.41 -10.97 30.93
CA LEU A 936 17.43 -11.82 31.60
C LEU A 936 16.29 -12.23 30.66
N LEU A 937 15.91 -11.34 29.73
CA LEU A 937 14.85 -11.58 28.75
C LEU A 937 15.30 -12.50 27.60
N TYR A 938 14.36 -13.24 27.02
CA TYR A 938 14.58 -14.04 25.81
C TYR A 938 14.92 -13.13 24.62
N ASN A 939 15.94 -13.51 23.85
CA ASN A 939 16.50 -12.74 22.73
C ASN A 939 16.84 -11.26 23.04
N ARG A 940 16.89 -10.85 24.32
CA ARG A 940 17.06 -9.45 24.77
C ARG A 940 15.95 -8.48 24.35
N GLN A 941 14.75 -8.97 24.02
CA GLN A 941 13.70 -8.19 23.34
C GLN A 941 12.80 -7.35 24.29
N ILE A 942 13.38 -6.43 25.06
CA ILE A 942 12.65 -5.61 26.05
C ILE A 942 11.49 -4.78 25.46
N LYS A 943 11.61 -4.32 24.20
CA LYS A 943 10.49 -3.65 23.50
C LYS A 943 9.32 -4.59 23.21
N GLN A 944 9.60 -5.86 22.88
CA GLN A 944 8.55 -6.85 22.63
C GLN A 944 7.85 -7.27 23.92
N LEU A 945 8.58 -7.34 25.05
CA LEU A 945 7.95 -7.52 26.36
C LEU A 945 6.90 -6.43 26.61
N ILE A 946 7.26 -5.15 26.44
CA ILE A 946 6.36 -4.01 26.63
C ILE A 946 5.13 -4.12 25.71
N THR A 947 5.30 -4.43 24.42
CA THR A 947 4.16 -4.56 23.49
C THR A 947 3.24 -5.75 23.82
N VAL A 948 3.78 -6.91 24.23
CA VAL A 948 2.94 -8.06 24.63
C VAL A 948 2.18 -7.76 25.93
N LEU A 949 2.84 -7.09 26.89
CA LEU A 949 2.21 -6.57 28.11
C LEU A 949 1.09 -5.57 27.79
N GLU A 950 1.31 -4.62 26.88
CA GLU A 950 0.30 -3.64 26.41
C GLU A 950 -0.91 -4.32 25.76
N ASN A 951 -0.69 -5.24 24.82
CA ASN A 951 -1.76 -6.02 24.19
C ASN A 951 -2.61 -6.77 25.24
N SER A 952 -1.98 -7.32 26.30
CA SER A 952 -2.69 -8.01 27.38
C SER A 952 -3.57 -7.10 28.25
N LEU A 953 -3.29 -5.79 28.29
CA LEU A 953 -4.17 -4.79 28.92
C LEU A 953 -5.33 -4.44 27.98
N GLU A 954 -5.06 -4.17 26.71
CA GLU A 954 -6.09 -3.76 25.74
C GLU A 954 -7.22 -4.80 25.63
N MET A 955 -6.90 -6.10 25.64
CA MET A 955 -7.93 -7.16 25.64
C MET A 955 -8.81 -7.18 26.91
N ARG A 956 -8.28 -6.80 28.08
CA ARG A 956 -9.10 -6.63 29.31
C ARG A 956 -9.89 -5.31 29.30
N HIS A 957 -9.36 -4.23 28.72
CA HIS A 957 -10.06 -2.95 28.64
C HIS A 957 -11.19 -2.95 27.60
N ALA A 958 -11.05 -3.66 26.48
CA ALA A 958 -12.11 -3.83 25.50
C ALA A 958 -13.38 -4.46 26.13
N ALA A 959 -13.20 -5.47 26.97
CA ALA A 959 -14.28 -6.11 27.73
C ALA A 959 -14.89 -5.23 28.84
N LYS A 960 -14.30 -4.07 29.16
CA LYS A 960 -14.72 -3.17 30.25
C LYS A 960 -15.47 -1.92 29.78
N HIS A 961 -15.50 -1.67 28.47
CA HIS A 961 -16.16 -0.50 27.86
C HIS A 961 -17.32 -0.88 26.92
N GLN A 962 -17.73 -2.16 26.91
CA GLN A 962 -19.00 -2.62 26.35
C GLN A 962 -20.00 -2.84 27.50
N SER A 963 -21.27 -2.50 27.30
CA SER A 963 -22.33 -2.60 28.32
C SER A 963 -22.68 -4.05 28.71
N ARG A 964 -22.37 -5.01 27.84
CA ARG A 964 -22.19 -6.44 28.17
C ARG A 964 -20.92 -6.92 27.45
N PRO A 965 -20.04 -7.71 28.08
CA PRO A 965 -18.87 -8.27 27.40
C PRO A 965 -19.31 -9.36 26.43
N VAL A 966 -18.91 -9.23 25.15
CA VAL A 966 -19.08 -10.32 24.18
C VAL A 966 -18.15 -11.47 24.58
N LYS A 967 -18.73 -12.49 25.22
CA LYS A 967 -18.09 -13.79 25.39
C LYS A 967 -17.93 -14.40 24.00
N ASP A 968 -16.69 -14.65 23.64
CA ASP A 968 -16.29 -15.35 22.43
C ASP A 968 -15.17 -16.29 22.85
N ASP A 969 -15.31 -17.58 22.57
CA ASP A 969 -14.32 -18.61 22.90
C ASP A 969 -12.94 -18.26 22.29
N ARG A 970 -12.94 -17.52 21.17
CA ARG A 970 -11.75 -16.97 20.52
C ARG A 970 -11.00 -15.93 21.35
N ASN A 971 -11.66 -15.20 22.25
CA ASN A 971 -11.02 -14.23 23.15
C ASN A 971 -10.29 -14.95 24.29
N VAL A 972 -10.86 -16.04 24.81
CA VAL A 972 -10.23 -16.89 25.83
C VAL A 972 -8.96 -17.56 25.27
N ILE A 973 -9.07 -18.16 24.07
CA ILE A 973 -7.95 -18.72 23.31
C ILE A 973 -6.84 -17.68 23.06
N GLN A 974 -7.20 -16.45 22.69
CA GLN A 974 -6.23 -15.36 22.49
C GLN A 974 -5.53 -14.95 23.79
N LEU A 975 -6.22 -14.92 24.93
CA LEU A 975 -5.60 -14.56 26.21
C LEU A 975 -4.61 -15.64 26.69
N ILE A 976 -4.94 -16.92 26.54
CA ILE A 976 -4.00 -18.02 26.82
C ILE A 976 -2.76 -17.89 25.91
N SER A 977 -2.97 -17.63 24.62
CA SER A 977 -1.88 -17.43 23.65
C SER A 977 -1.01 -16.20 23.96
N ALA A 978 -1.58 -15.14 24.52
CA ALA A 978 -0.84 -13.98 25.01
C ALA A 978 0.00 -14.33 26.25
N GLY A 979 -0.53 -15.11 27.20
CA GLY A 979 0.20 -15.63 28.35
C GLY A 979 1.42 -16.46 27.95
N ILE A 980 1.25 -17.42 27.02
CA ILE A 980 2.36 -18.22 26.46
C ILE A 980 3.46 -17.32 25.87
N GLN A 981 3.11 -16.18 25.26
CA GLN A 981 4.10 -15.23 24.73
C GLN A 981 4.84 -14.46 25.83
N VAL A 982 4.20 -14.14 26.94
CA VAL A 982 4.84 -13.50 28.11
C VAL A 982 5.86 -14.45 28.73
N ASP A 983 5.46 -15.69 29.06
CA ASP A 983 6.33 -16.69 29.68
C ASP A 983 7.54 -17.03 28.80
N LYS A 984 7.32 -17.09 27.48
CA LYS A 984 8.37 -17.29 26.47
C LYS A 984 9.37 -16.14 26.42
N ILE A 985 8.95 -14.90 26.66
CA ILE A 985 9.84 -13.74 26.72
C ILE A 985 10.62 -13.70 28.05
N LEU A 986 10.06 -14.24 29.13
CA LEU A 986 10.67 -14.27 30.47
C LEU A 986 11.46 -15.58 30.76
N LYS A 987 11.34 -16.59 29.87
CA LYS A 987 12.08 -17.87 29.81
C LYS A 987 11.60 -18.99 30.78
N ASP A 988 10.33 -19.04 31.15
CA ASP A 988 9.81 -20.17 31.95
C ASP A 988 9.25 -21.30 31.06
N SER A 989 9.91 -22.46 31.08
CA SER A 989 9.46 -23.66 30.36
C SER A 989 8.26 -24.34 31.02
N SER A 990 8.11 -24.25 32.34
CA SER A 990 7.01 -24.86 33.09
C SER A 990 5.70 -24.09 32.96
N ALA A 991 5.76 -22.75 32.97
CA ALA A 991 4.60 -21.90 32.78
C ALA A 991 4.09 -21.94 31.33
N MET A 992 5.00 -21.88 30.34
CA MET A 992 4.65 -22.16 28.94
C MET A 992 3.97 -23.51 28.78
N GLN A 993 4.50 -24.59 29.36
CA GLN A 993 3.94 -25.94 29.21
C GLN A 993 2.54 -26.07 29.84
N PHE A 994 2.31 -25.44 31.01
CA PHE A 994 0.99 -25.39 31.63
C PHE A 994 -0.03 -24.66 30.74
N LEU A 995 0.33 -23.50 30.18
CA LEU A 995 -0.57 -22.73 29.33
C LEU A 995 -0.78 -23.36 27.93
N ASP A 996 0.21 -24.06 27.38
CA ASP A 996 0.10 -24.81 26.11
C ASP A 996 -0.84 -26.02 26.27
N CYS A 997 -0.80 -26.72 27.41
CA CYS A 997 -1.81 -27.73 27.76
C CYS A 997 -3.21 -27.11 27.93
N LEU A 998 -3.33 -26.04 28.73
CA LEU A 998 -4.61 -25.35 28.95
C LEU A 998 -5.24 -24.83 27.65
N TYR A 999 -4.41 -24.40 26.69
CA TYR A 999 -4.85 -24.03 25.34
C TYR A 999 -5.50 -25.22 24.62
N VAL A 1000 -4.80 -26.37 24.57
CA VAL A 1000 -5.25 -27.57 23.85
C VAL A 1000 -6.52 -28.17 24.48
N ASP A 1001 -6.59 -28.21 25.82
CA ASP A 1001 -7.77 -28.70 26.54
C ASP A 1001 -8.99 -27.80 26.27
N THR A 1002 -8.78 -26.47 26.24
CA THR A 1002 -9.83 -25.49 25.90
C THR A 1002 -10.30 -25.64 24.45
N GLU A 1003 -9.37 -25.78 23.49
CA GLU A 1003 -9.68 -25.97 22.07
C GLU A 1003 -10.47 -27.27 21.83
N LYS A 1004 -10.11 -28.36 22.51
CA LYS A 1004 -10.82 -29.65 22.45
C LYS A 1004 -12.25 -29.54 22.97
N LEU A 1005 -12.46 -28.86 24.11
CA LEU A 1005 -13.78 -28.69 24.73
C LEU A 1005 -14.74 -27.89 23.82
N ILE A 1006 -14.24 -26.84 23.16
CA ILE A 1006 -14.99 -26.07 22.14
C ILE A 1006 -15.41 -26.95 20.95
N LEU A 1007 -14.51 -27.81 20.47
CA LEU A 1007 -14.76 -28.68 19.32
C LEU A 1007 -15.79 -29.77 19.63
N GLU A 1008 -15.74 -30.38 20.82
CA GLU A 1008 -16.71 -31.39 21.25
C GLU A 1008 -18.13 -30.79 21.43
N ARG A 1009 -18.23 -29.52 21.86
CA ARG A 1009 -19.51 -28.80 22.00
C ARG A 1009 -20.10 -28.38 20.64
N ARG A 1010 -19.27 -28.04 19.65
CA ARG A 1010 -19.72 -27.69 18.29
C ARG A 1010 -20.44 -28.83 17.55
N GLY A 1011 -20.14 -30.10 17.89
CA GLY A 1011 -20.69 -31.27 17.21
C GLY A 1011 -22.11 -31.69 17.59
N ARG A 1012 -22.88 -30.88 18.32
CA ARG A 1012 -24.18 -31.27 18.93
C ARG A 1012 -25.39 -30.38 18.60
N ARG A 1013 -25.37 -29.63 17.49
CA ARG A 1013 -26.56 -28.88 17.03
C ARG A 1013 -27.38 -29.73 16.04
N GLY A 1014 -28.67 -29.92 16.31
CA GLY A 1014 -29.65 -30.52 15.38
C GLY A 1014 -30.10 -29.55 14.29
N ASP A 1015 -31.06 -29.95 13.44
CA ASP A 1015 -31.58 -29.05 12.40
C ASP A 1015 -32.37 -27.90 13.04
N GLN A 1016 -32.22 -26.71 12.48
CA GLN A 1016 -32.94 -25.50 12.87
C GLN A 1016 -34.43 -25.53 12.49
N ARG A 1017 -34.80 -26.30 11.45
CA ARG A 1017 -36.15 -26.41 10.88
C ARG A 1017 -37.11 -27.31 11.67
N GLU A 1018 -36.60 -28.15 12.55
CA GLU A 1018 -37.38 -29.01 13.45
C GLU A 1018 -38.14 -28.16 14.51
N PRO A 1019 -39.29 -28.62 15.02
CA PRO A 1019 -39.93 -28.00 16.18
C PRO A 1019 -39.07 -28.21 17.45
N HIS A 1020 -38.42 -27.14 17.92
CA HIS A 1020 -37.58 -27.18 19.14
C HIS A 1020 -38.42 -27.10 20.41
N ASP A 1021 -39.14 -28.19 20.72
CA ASP A 1021 -39.94 -28.28 21.94
C ASP A 1021 -39.03 -28.39 23.20
N SER A 1022 -39.25 -27.49 24.15
CA SER A 1022 -38.56 -27.44 25.44
C SER A 1022 -39.39 -28.00 26.61
N GLY A 1023 -40.62 -28.45 26.32
CA GLY A 1023 -41.63 -28.83 27.32
C GLY A 1023 -42.21 -27.64 28.10
N ARG A 1024 -41.85 -26.39 27.73
CA ARG A 1024 -42.29 -25.17 28.39
C ARG A 1024 -43.07 -24.29 27.42
N VAL A 1025 -44.39 -24.27 27.55
CA VAL A 1025 -45.26 -23.33 26.83
C VAL A 1025 -45.05 -21.91 27.39
N VAL A 1026 -44.88 -20.94 26.50
CA VAL A 1026 -44.74 -19.52 26.81
C VAL A 1026 -46.03 -18.81 26.40
N SER A 1027 -46.63 -18.00 27.28
CA SER A 1027 -47.86 -17.26 26.98
C SER A 1027 -47.58 -15.96 26.22
N GLU A 1028 -48.61 -15.46 25.52
CA GLU A 1028 -48.56 -14.17 24.82
C GLU A 1028 -48.23 -13.00 25.77
N ASP A 1029 -48.69 -13.04 27.03
CA ASP A 1029 -48.33 -12.05 28.06
C ASP A 1029 -46.80 -11.97 28.29
N LYS A 1030 -46.11 -13.11 28.24
CA LYS A 1030 -44.65 -13.18 28.41
C LYS A 1030 -43.94 -12.61 27.18
N LEU A 1031 -44.46 -12.82 25.97
CA LEU A 1031 -43.96 -12.15 24.75
C LEU A 1031 -44.18 -10.63 24.82
N ALA A 1032 -45.38 -10.19 25.22
CA ALA A 1032 -45.70 -8.78 25.42
C ALA A 1032 -44.79 -8.12 26.49
N SER A 1033 -44.38 -8.86 27.53
CA SER A 1033 -43.41 -8.39 28.54
C SER A 1033 -41.98 -8.17 28.00
N LEU A 1034 -41.67 -8.71 26.82
CA LEU A 1034 -40.44 -8.43 26.06
C LEU A 1034 -40.61 -7.30 25.04
N GLY A 1035 -41.82 -6.71 24.94
CA GLY A 1035 -42.20 -5.75 23.91
C GLY A 1035 -42.53 -6.38 22.56
N VAL A 1036 -42.51 -7.72 22.44
CA VAL A 1036 -42.91 -8.43 21.22
C VAL A 1036 -44.42 -8.56 21.21
N LEU A 1037 -45.08 -7.96 20.20
CA LEU A 1037 -46.53 -8.00 20.08
C LEU A 1037 -46.93 -8.98 18.97
N TYR A 1038 -47.78 -9.94 19.31
CA TYR A 1038 -48.42 -10.85 18.35
C TYR A 1038 -49.84 -10.36 18.05
N VAL A 1039 -50.24 -10.41 16.78
CA VAL A 1039 -51.60 -10.06 16.32
C VAL A 1039 -51.97 -10.96 15.15
N HIS A 1040 -53.11 -11.66 15.21
CA HIS A 1040 -53.64 -12.38 14.06
C HIS A 1040 -54.50 -11.44 13.19
N CYS A 1041 -54.12 -11.25 11.93
CA CYS A 1041 -54.69 -10.28 10.99
C CYS A 1041 -55.24 -10.97 9.73
N SER A 1042 -56.51 -11.37 9.80
CA SER A 1042 -57.25 -12.07 8.73
C SER A 1042 -57.58 -11.21 7.49
N ASN A 1043 -57.23 -9.92 7.50
CA ASN A 1043 -57.20 -9.07 6.31
C ASN A 1043 -55.99 -8.13 6.32
N ILE A 1044 -55.61 -7.63 5.13
CA ILE A 1044 -54.47 -6.73 5.00
C ILE A 1044 -54.79 -5.29 5.44
N GLU A 1045 -56.07 -4.91 5.44
CA GLU A 1045 -56.53 -3.57 5.83
C GLU A 1045 -56.23 -3.27 7.31
N ALA A 1046 -56.33 -4.28 8.18
CA ALA A 1046 -55.89 -4.18 9.57
C ALA A 1046 -54.37 -3.99 9.70
N VAL A 1047 -53.57 -4.68 8.88
CA VAL A 1047 -52.11 -4.55 8.85
C VAL A 1047 -51.71 -3.15 8.39
N ASP A 1048 -52.35 -2.64 7.34
CA ASP A 1048 -52.09 -1.29 6.81
C ASP A 1048 -52.55 -0.18 7.78
N SER A 1049 -53.61 -0.38 8.57
CA SER A 1049 -53.97 0.53 9.67
C SER A 1049 -52.90 0.56 10.77
N ILE A 1050 -52.44 -0.61 11.24
CA ILE A 1050 -51.41 -0.70 12.30
C ILE A 1050 -50.07 -0.12 11.81
N ALA A 1051 -49.74 -0.31 10.53
CA ALA A 1051 -48.58 0.29 9.89
C ALA A 1051 -48.68 1.83 9.82
N ALA A 1052 -49.86 2.37 9.49
CA ALA A 1052 -50.12 3.81 9.44
C ALA A 1052 -50.04 4.47 10.82
N ASP A 1053 -50.71 3.91 11.84
CA ASP A 1053 -50.77 4.46 13.20
C ASP A 1053 -49.37 4.52 13.86
N ARG A 1054 -48.52 3.53 13.58
CA ARG A 1054 -47.13 3.50 14.06
C ARG A 1054 -46.16 4.29 13.17
N GLY A 1055 -46.57 4.64 11.94
CA GLY A 1055 -45.83 5.51 11.03
C GLY A 1055 -44.74 4.82 10.20
N TYR A 1056 -44.95 3.55 9.85
CA TYR A 1056 -44.06 2.76 8.98
C TYR A 1056 -44.03 3.31 7.56
N ARG A 1057 -42.85 3.28 6.90
CA ARG A 1057 -42.62 4.00 5.63
C ARG A 1057 -42.30 3.14 4.42
N ASN A 1058 -41.72 1.95 4.66
CA ASN A 1058 -41.29 1.03 3.61
C ASN A 1058 -41.93 -0.34 3.86
N ARG A 1059 -42.29 -1.05 2.79
CA ARG A 1059 -42.92 -2.37 2.84
C ARG A 1059 -42.34 -3.25 1.73
N ASP A 1060 -41.52 -4.21 2.10
CA ASP A 1060 -40.93 -5.20 1.19
C ASP A 1060 -41.58 -6.58 1.41
N GLN A 1061 -41.71 -7.36 0.34
CA GLN A 1061 -42.19 -8.74 0.40
C GLN A 1061 -41.02 -9.72 0.24
N VAL A 1062 -40.86 -10.64 1.19
CA VAL A 1062 -39.82 -11.67 1.18
C VAL A 1062 -40.48 -13.03 0.94
N CYS A 1063 -40.09 -13.71 -0.14
CA CYS A 1063 -40.53 -15.08 -0.45
C CYS A 1063 -39.35 -16.05 -0.25
N VAL A 1064 -39.40 -16.85 0.81
CA VAL A 1064 -38.36 -17.81 1.18
C VAL A 1064 -38.82 -19.22 0.80
N SER A 1065 -38.32 -19.72 -0.34
CA SER A 1065 -38.51 -21.11 -0.75
C SER A 1065 -37.40 -21.62 -1.70
N PRO A 1066 -37.14 -22.93 -1.77
CA PRO A 1066 -36.22 -23.52 -2.74
C PRO A 1066 -36.59 -23.19 -4.20
N ALA A 1067 -37.89 -23.13 -4.51
CA ALA A 1067 -38.37 -22.80 -5.85
C ALA A 1067 -38.05 -21.34 -6.26
N THR A 1068 -37.99 -20.42 -5.30
CA THR A 1068 -37.69 -18.99 -5.54
C THR A 1068 -36.20 -18.69 -5.47
N MET A 1069 -35.44 -19.41 -4.64
CA MET A 1069 -34.03 -19.11 -4.33
C MET A 1069 -33.01 -20.06 -4.97
N GLY A 1070 -33.43 -21.23 -5.46
CA GLY A 1070 -32.57 -22.24 -6.09
C GLY A 1070 -31.37 -22.63 -5.22
N ASP A 1071 -30.21 -22.79 -5.84
CA ASP A 1071 -28.94 -23.15 -5.19
C ASP A 1071 -28.53 -22.23 -4.00
N THR A 1072 -29.09 -21.02 -3.91
CA THR A 1072 -28.79 -20.06 -2.81
C THR A 1072 -29.69 -20.19 -1.59
N TYR A 1073 -30.67 -21.11 -1.61
CA TYR A 1073 -31.65 -21.28 -0.54
C TYR A 1073 -31.02 -21.61 0.82
N GLU A 1074 -30.15 -22.63 0.89
CA GLU A 1074 -29.54 -23.06 2.16
C GLU A 1074 -28.62 -21.98 2.76
N ASP A 1075 -27.80 -21.32 1.94
CA ASP A 1075 -26.97 -20.17 2.37
C ASP A 1075 -27.84 -19.02 2.91
N LYS A 1076 -29.02 -18.79 2.30
CA LYS A 1076 -29.96 -17.75 2.73
C LYS A 1076 -30.65 -18.11 4.04
N VAL A 1077 -31.14 -19.34 4.19
CA VAL A 1077 -31.78 -19.81 5.43
C VAL A 1077 -30.78 -19.88 6.59
N GLY A 1078 -29.53 -20.28 6.35
CA GLY A 1078 -28.45 -20.15 7.35
C GLY A 1078 -28.12 -18.69 7.71
N SER A 1079 -28.18 -17.77 6.73
CA SER A 1079 -28.00 -16.34 6.98
C SER A 1079 -29.15 -15.72 7.78
N PHE A 1080 -30.40 -16.15 7.58
CA PHE A 1080 -31.55 -15.66 8.35
C PHE A 1080 -31.60 -16.24 9.78
N PHE A 1081 -31.08 -17.46 9.97
CA PHE A 1081 -31.00 -18.10 11.29
C PHE A 1081 -29.76 -17.66 12.10
N THR A 1082 -28.92 -16.80 11.54
CA THR A 1082 -27.86 -16.12 12.29
C THR A 1082 -28.49 -15.03 13.17
N GLU A 1083 -28.14 -15.01 14.46
CA GLU A 1083 -28.64 -14.02 15.44
C GLU A 1083 -28.28 -12.58 15.03
N HIS A 1084 -29.29 -11.70 15.00
CA HIS A 1084 -29.14 -10.27 14.69
C HIS A 1084 -30.12 -9.42 15.52
N LEU A 1085 -29.94 -8.10 15.47
CA LEU A 1085 -30.86 -7.10 16.02
C LEU A 1085 -31.04 -5.98 15.00
N HIS A 1086 -32.18 -5.30 15.07
CA HIS A 1086 -32.45 -4.07 14.31
C HIS A 1086 -32.51 -2.85 15.25
N GLU A 1087 -32.05 -1.69 14.79
CA GLU A 1087 -32.02 -0.44 15.60
C GLU A 1087 -33.41 0.24 15.69
N ASP A 1088 -34.34 -0.16 14.83
CA ASP A 1088 -35.73 0.34 14.72
C ASP A 1088 -36.74 -0.78 15.04
N GLU A 1089 -38.02 -0.41 15.25
CA GLU A 1089 -39.12 -1.36 15.39
C GLU A 1089 -39.48 -1.96 14.00
N GLU A 1090 -39.74 -3.27 13.96
CA GLU A 1090 -40.09 -3.99 12.73
C GLU A 1090 -41.42 -4.74 12.84
N ILE A 1091 -42.17 -4.77 11.73
CA ILE A 1091 -43.31 -5.67 11.54
C ILE A 1091 -42.90 -6.84 10.63
N ARG A 1092 -43.31 -8.06 10.98
CA ARG A 1092 -43.27 -9.25 10.11
C ARG A 1092 -44.70 -9.83 10.03
N TYR A 1093 -45.29 -9.88 8.84
CA TYR A 1093 -46.65 -10.41 8.60
C TYR A 1093 -46.63 -11.53 7.55
N ILE A 1094 -47.13 -12.72 7.91
CA ILE A 1094 -47.07 -13.92 7.06
C ILE A 1094 -48.24 -13.92 6.05
N LEU A 1095 -47.90 -13.86 4.76
CA LEU A 1095 -48.86 -13.92 3.65
C LEU A 1095 -49.19 -15.34 3.20
N ASP A 1096 -48.22 -16.25 3.29
CA ASP A 1096 -48.34 -17.65 2.90
C ASP A 1096 -47.23 -18.50 3.51
N GLY A 1097 -47.47 -19.80 3.66
CA GLY A 1097 -46.53 -20.73 4.31
C GLY A 1097 -46.42 -20.56 5.82
N GLU A 1098 -45.32 -21.08 6.40
CA GLU A 1098 -45.14 -21.26 7.84
C GLU A 1098 -43.65 -21.10 8.23
N GLY A 1099 -43.36 -20.55 9.41
CA GLY A 1099 -41.98 -20.40 9.87
C GLY A 1099 -41.82 -20.15 11.37
N TYR A 1100 -40.56 -20.16 11.81
CA TYR A 1100 -40.17 -19.90 13.19
C TYR A 1100 -39.36 -18.60 13.29
N PHE A 1101 -39.83 -17.68 14.13
CA PHE A 1101 -39.06 -16.55 14.62
C PHE A 1101 -38.63 -16.84 16.05
N ASP A 1102 -37.33 -17.02 16.28
CA ASP A 1102 -36.81 -17.17 17.64
C ASP A 1102 -36.40 -15.79 18.17
N VAL A 1103 -36.93 -15.39 19.32
CA VAL A 1103 -36.60 -14.13 20.02
C VAL A 1103 -35.86 -14.41 21.33
N ARG A 1104 -35.04 -13.46 21.77
CA ARG A 1104 -34.25 -13.55 23.00
C ARG A 1104 -35.02 -13.04 24.21
N GLY A 1105 -35.18 -13.87 25.24
CA GLY A 1105 -35.85 -13.49 26.48
C GLY A 1105 -34.93 -12.78 27.49
N GLN A 1106 -35.49 -12.39 28.64
CA GLN A 1106 -34.77 -11.64 29.69
C GLN A 1106 -33.79 -12.51 30.48
N GLU A 1107 -34.02 -13.82 30.54
CA GLU A 1107 -33.12 -14.82 31.15
C GLU A 1107 -32.13 -15.37 30.10
N ASP A 1108 -32.07 -14.73 28.92
CA ASP A 1108 -31.26 -15.13 27.76
C ASP A 1108 -31.64 -16.52 27.22
N GLU A 1109 -32.91 -16.88 27.39
CA GLU A 1109 -33.57 -18.01 26.73
C GLU A 1109 -33.86 -17.69 25.25
N TRP A 1110 -34.05 -18.72 24.42
CA TRP A 1110 -34.65 -18.58 23.08
C TRP A 1110 -36.12 -18.97 23.15
N ILE A 1111 -37.00 -18.03 22.84
CA ILE A 1111 -38.45 -18.28 22.72
C ILE A 1111 -38.75 -18.45 21.22
N ARG A 1112 -39.10 -19.67 20.82
CA ARG A 1112 -39.50 -20.00 19.44
C ARG A 1112 -40.97 -19.64 19.23
N ILE A 1113 -41.22 -18.62 18.41
CA ILE A 1113 -42.56 -18.23 17.97
C ILE A 1113 -42.82 -18.93 16.63
N ALA A 1114 -43.78 -19.85 16.60
CA ALA A 1114 -44.31 -20.40 15.35
C ALA A 1114 -45.34 -19.43 14.78
N LEU A 1115 -45.17 -19.04 13.51
CA LEU A 1115 -46.12 -18.20 12.78
C LEU A 1115 -46.61 -18.93 11.53
N VAL A 1116 -47.92 -18.90 11.34
CA VAL A 1116 -48.60 -19.41 10.14
C VAL A 1116 -49.15 -18.23 9.33
N LYS A 1117 -49.74 -18.53 8.17
CA LYS A 1117 -50.41 -17.52 7.36
C LYS A 1117 -51.43 -16.68 8.17
N ASP A 1118 -51.50 -15.39 7.84
CA ASP A 1118 -52.36 -14.36 8.44
C ASP A 1118 -51.93 -13.93 9.87
N ASP A 1119 -50.82 -14.46 10.41
CA ASP A 1119 -50.19 -13.97 11.64
C ASP A 1119 -49.26 -12.76 11.41
N MET A 1120 -49.23 -11.86 12.39
CA MET A 1120 -48.30 -10.73 12.48
C MET A 1120 -47.53 -10.74 13.80
N ILE A 1121 -46.24 -10.41 13.75
CA ILE A 1121 -45.46 -9.98 14.93
C ILE A 1121 -44.88 -8.59 14.73
N ILE A 1122 -44.76 -7.85 15.83
CA ILE A 1122 -44.01 -6.59 15.94
C ILE A 1122 -42.82 -6.84 16.87
N LEU A 1123 -41.61 -6.63 16.35
CA LEU A 1123 -40.35 -6.79 17.07
C LEU A 1123 -39.82 -5.41 17.52
N PRO A 1124 -39.60 -5.19 18.82
CA PRO A 1124 -39.11 -3.90 19.32
C PRO A 1124 -37.63 -3.68 18.99
N ALA A 1125 -37.28 -2.41 18.80
CA ALA A 1125 -35.92 -1.96 18.56
C ALA A 1125 -34.93 -2.53 19.59
N GLY A 1126 -33.84 -3.13 19.12
CA GLY A 1126 -32.78 -3.70 19.95
C GLY A 1126 -33.00 -5.14 20.43
N ILE A 1127 -34.11 -5.82 20.09
CA ILE A 1127 -34.28 -7.25 20.43
C ILE A 1127 -33.44 -8.15 19.52
N TYR A 1128 -32.73 -9.10 20.12
CA TYR A 1128 -32.06 -10.17 19.39
C TYR A 1128 -33.07 -11.20 18.88
N HIS A 1129 -33.00 -11.52 17.60
CA HIS A 1129 -33.87 -12.49 16.94
C HIS A 1129 -33.18 -13.20 15.77
N ARG A 1130 -33.84 -14.23 15.26
CA ARG A 1130 -33.44 -14.99 14.05
C ARG A 1130 -34.66 -15.66 13.42
N PHE A 1131 -34.58 -16.00 12.13
CA PHE A 1131 -35.68 -16.60 11.37
C PHE A 1131 -35.25 -17.91 10.68
N THR A 1132 -36.16 -18.89 10.63
CA THR A 1132 -36.05 -20.05 9.73
C THR A 1132 -37.43 -20.49 9.24
N THR A 1133 -37.50 -21.08 8.05
CA THR A 1133 -38.65 -21.88 7.63
C THR A 1133 -38.80 -23.12 8.51
N ASN A 1134 -39.97 -23.76 8.48
CA ASN A 1134 -40.14 -25.13 8.98
C ASN A 1134 -39.75 -26.18 7.90
N GLU A 1135 -40.03 -27.45 8.18
CA GLU A 1135 -39.79 -28.60 7.28
C GLU A 1135 -40.45 -28.48 5.89
N ARG A 1136 -41.54 -27.70 5.73
CA ARG A 1136 -42.15 -27.47 4.42
C ARG A 1136 -41.32 -26.53 3.53
N ASN A 1137 -40.32 -25.85 4.10
CA ASN A 1137 -39.36 -24.99 3.39
C ASN A 1137 -40.03 -23.88 2.54
N VAL A 1138 -41.22 -23.39 2.96
CA VAL A 1138 -41.93 -22.28 2.30
C VAL A 1138 -42.47 -21.31 3.34
N CYS A 1139 -42.07 -20.05 3.26
CA CYS A 1139 -42.65 -18.95 4.02
C CYS A 1139 -42.55 -17.64 3.21
N VAL A 1140 -43.66 -16.90 3.14
CA VAL A 1140 -43.77 -15.61 2.45
C VAL A 1140 -44.29 -14.58 3.43
N PHE A 1141 -43.52 -13.51 3.66
CA PHE A 1141 -43.89 -12.47 4.61
C PHE A 1141 -43.62 -11.07 4.10
N ASN A 1142 -44.45 -10.11 4.52
CA ASN A 1142 -44.12 -8.69 4.40
C ASN A 1142 -43.23 -8.28 5.58
N CYS A 1143 -42.26 -7.40 5.32
CA CYS A 1143 -41.52 -6.71 6.37
C CYS A 1143 -41.59 -5.19 6.18
N ALA A 1144 -41.75 -4.48 7.30
CA ALA A 1144 -41.74 -3.03 7.35
C ALA A 1144 -40.91 -2.55 8.54
N ALA A 1145 -40.16 -1.47 8.34
CA ALA A 1145 -39.40 -0.75 9.37
C ALA A 1145 -39.78 0.75 9.33
N ARG A 1146 -39.49 1.46 10.43
CA ARG A 1146 -40.04 2.80 10.71
C ARG A 1146 -39.38 3.96 9.94
#